data_AF-A0AAV2GEC6-F1
#
_entry.id   AF-A0AAV2GEC6-F1
#
_cell.length_a   1.000
_cell.length_b   1.000
_cell.length_c   1.000
_cell.angle_alpha   90.00
_cell.angle_beta   90.00
_cell.angle_gamma   90.00
#
_symmetry.space_group_name_H-M   'P 1'
#
loop_
_entity.id
_entity.type
_entity.pdbx_description
1 polymer ?
#
loop_
_entity_poly.entity_id
_entity_poly.type
_entity_poly.pdbx_seq_one_letter_code
_entity_poly.pdbx_strand_id
1 'polypeptide(L)'
;MEWATVQHLDLRHVGRGVNRRLQPHAATFHPTQALVAVAIGPCIIEFDAVTGSKLSTINIGAPVVRMGYSPTSGHSVIAILEDCTIRACDFDTEQTCVLHSPEKRSERITIDTEVHLALTPLQPVVFFGFSRRMSVTVVGTVEGGRAPTKIKTDLKKPIMNLACHPRLPVLYVAYADGLIRAYNIHTYAVHYTLQLDNTIKLIGAGAFAFHPTLEWIFVGDRRGTLLAWDVSTERPSMIGITQVGSQPIASISWLSMLKLLVTVSKDGTLQVWKTRLVVNPNRPLMPANFFEQAGIESIDVPRILSQQGGEAVYPLPRIKALEVHPKLNLAALIFANMAGADNMRNRAAYTREGRKQLFAVLQSARGSSASVLKEKLSSLGASGILADHQLQAQLQEHHLKGHVQPTISDIARKAFLHSHFMEGHSKSTPISRLPLISILDTKHYLKDIPVCQPFHLELNFFNKENRVLHYPVRAFYVEGLNLMAYNLCTGGDSIYKKLYTTIPGNVEYHPKHMVYSKIQQLFLVVYEFSGSTTELVLYWENTSYQAANSKGSTLKGRDAAFIGPKEFQFAILDEDKTGLSLYILPGGDTKEGKDNKELLLEENPTAEETKDGSLQGPIQFMFESEVDRIFSTPIESTLMYVSNGIQISLAKLVQGYRLSKSDGHYIQTKSEGRKSIKLKLNEIVLQVHWQETPRGYVAGILTTRRVLMVSADLEILASSTMKFDKGLPPIS
;
A
#
# COMPACT_ATOMS: atom_id res chain seq x y z
N MET A 1 9.54 -4.47 1.78
CA MET A 1 8.64 -3.35 1.41
C MET A 1 9.26 -2.06 1.90
N GLU A 2 9.05 -0.95 1.19
CA GLU A 2 9.52 0.37 1.56
C GLU A 2 8.39 1.40 1.55
N TRP A 3 8.55 2.47 2.32
CA TRP A 3 7.68 3.63 2.25
C TRP A 3 8.13 4.54 1.11
N ALA A 4 7.19 4.93 0.26
CA ALA A 4 7.47 5.83 -0.84
C ALA A 4 6.43 6.94 -0.92
N THR A 5 6.89 8.17 -1.14
CA THR A 5 6.03 9.30 -1.44
C THR A 5 5.48 9.16 -2.85
N VAL A 6 4.15 9.12 -2.94
CA VAL A 6 3.40 9.12 -4.20
C VAL A 6 3.37 10.54 -4.74
N GLN A 7 3.01 11.51 -3.88
CA GLN A 7 2.94 12.92 -4.23
C GLN A 7 2.84 13.82 -3.00
N HIS A 8 2.94 15.13 -3.21
CA HIS A 8 2.75 16.15 -2.19
C HIS A 8 1.55 17.04 -2.53
N LEU A 9 0.55 17.08 -1.64
CA LEU A 9 -0.60 17.98 -1.80
C LEU A 9 -0.16 19.43 -1.53
N ASP A 10 -0.34 20.30 -2.52
CA ASP A 10 0.08 21.71 -2.40
C ASP A 10 -0.92 22.52 -1.59
N LEU A 11 -0.45 23.02 -0.46
CA LEU A 11 -1.24 23.65 0.58
C LEU A 11 -0.72 25.06 0.91
N ARG A 12 0.08 25.66 0.01
CA ARG A 12 0.69 26.98 0.21
C ARG A 12 -0.28 28.15 0.02
N HIS A 13 -1.39 27.96 -0.69
CA HIS A 13 -2.29 29.03 -1.15
C HIS A 13 -3.74 28.88 -0.63
N VAL A 14 -3.91 28.88 0.69
CA VAL A 14 -5.20 28.51 1.36
C VAL A 14 -6.17 29.69 1.54
N GLY A 15 -5.80 30.92 1.16
CA GLY A 15 -6.73 32.06 1.12
C GLY A 15 -6.04 33.41 0.92
N ARG A 16 -6.78 34.40 0.41
CA ARG A 16 -6.31 35.80 0.34
C ARG A 16 -6.23 36.38 1.76
N GLY A 17 -5.08 36.94 2.15
CA GLY A 17 -4.92 37.72 3.39
C GLY A 17 -4.31 37.00 4.59
N VAL A 18 -3.98 35.69 4.50
CA VAL A 18 -3.25 34.99 5.57
C VAL A 18 -1.74 35.11 5.34
N ASN A 19 -1.13 36.16 5.91
CA ASN A 19 0.32 36.41 5.78
C ASN A 19 1.20 35.44 6.60
N ARG A 20 0.62 34.51 7.37
CA ARG A 20 1.34 33.51 8.18
C ARG A 20 1.31 32.16 7.46
N ARG A 21 2.48 31.55 7.24
CA ARG A 21 2.56 30.18 6.74
C ARG A 21 1.92 29.23 7.76
N LEU A 22 0.86 28.53 7.37
CA LEU A 22 0.15 27.55 8.18
C LEU A 22 0.59 26.14 7.80
N GLN A 23 0.50 25.21 8.76
CA GLN A 23 0.85 23.80 8.60
C GLN A 23 -0.44 22.95 8.56
N PRO A 24 -0.52 21.91 7.70
CA PRO A 24 -1.57 20.90 7.80
C PRO A 24 -1.42 20.13 9.11
N HIS A 25 -2.52 20.06 9.86
CA HIS A 25 -2.51 19.54 11.23
C HIS A 25 -3.56 18.44 11.47
N ALA A 26 -4.52 18.27 10.56
CA ALA A 26 -5.43 17.13 10.51
C ALA A 26 -5.71 16.74 9.05
N ALA A 27 -5.93 15.45 8.80
CA ALA A 27 -6.40 14.92 7.52
C ALA A 27 -7.43 13.81 7.78
N THR A 28 -8.28 13.50 6.81
CA THR A 28 -9.16 12.31 6.82
C THR A 28 -9.39 11.88 5.39
N PHE A 29 -9.33 10.57 5.14
CA PHE A 29 -9.72 10.00 3.85
C PHE A 29 -11.23 9.81 3.77
N HIS A 30 -11.74 9.90 2.55
CA HIS A 30 -13.10 9.49 2.26
C HIS A 30 -13.25 7.96 2.43
N PRO A 31 -14.41 7.43 2.87
CA PRO A 31 -14.57 6.02 3.21
C PRO A 31 -14.45 5.03 2.03
N THR A 32 -14.71 5.48 0.79
CA THR A 32 -14.73 4.60 -0.39
C THR A 32 -13.97 5.17 -1.61
N GLN A 33 -14.25 6.40 -1.99
CA GLN A 33 -13.59 7.15 -3.08
C GLN A 33 -12.19 7.64 -2.71
N ALA A 34 -11.34 7.84 -3.71
CA ALA A 34 -9.97 8.31 -3.57
C ALA A 34 -9.86 9.82 -3.28
N LEU A 35 -10.59 10.30 -2.27
CA LEU A 35 -10.60 11.69 -1.84
C LEU A 35 -9.94 11.83 -0.46
N VAL A 36 -9.30 12.97 -0.24
CA VAL A 36 -8.70 13.32 1.04
C VAL A 36 -9.02 14.76 1.41
N ALA A 37 -9.55 14.95 2.62
CA ALA A 37 -9.80 16.25 3.19
C ALA A 37 -8.66 16.60 4.17
N VAL A 38 -8.13 17.82 4.06
CA VAL A 38 -6.98 18.30 4.85
C VAL A 38 -7.32 19.63 5.50
N ALA A 39 -7.05 19.75 6.80
CA ALA A 39 -7.30 20.97 7.56
C ALA A 39 -6.04 21.83 7.74
N ILE A 40 -6.17 23.13 7.47
CA ILE A 40 -5.13 24.16 7.62
C ILE A 40 -5.73 25.42 8.21
N GLY A 41 -5.32 25.76 9.43
CA GLY A 41 -6.01 26.76 10.23
C GLY A 41 -7.53 26.51 10.21
N PRO A 42 -8.36 27.52 9.89
CA PRO A 42 -9.81 27.40 9.83
C PRO A 42 -10.35 26.85 8.50
N CYS A 43 -9.50 26.46 7.55
CA CYS A 43 -9.93 25.95 6.26
C CYS A 43 -9.81 24.43 6.18
N ILE A 44 -10.78 23.79 5.54
CA ILE A 44 -10.73 22.40 5.10
C ILE A 44 -10.69 22.39 3.58
N ILE A 45 -9.73 21.66 3.02
CA ILE A 45 -9.51 21.56 1.57
C ILE A 45 -9.68 20.11 1.17
N GLU A 46 -10.46 19.85 0.14
CA GLU A 46 -10.59 18.52 -0.45
C GLU A 46 -9.67 18.37 -1.67
N PHE A 47 -9.03 17.21 -1.77
CA PHE A 47 -8.18 16.83 -2.89
C PHE A 47 -8.61 15.48 -3.46
N ASP A 48 -8.39 15.33 -4.76
CA ASP A 48 -8.26 14.02 -5.39
C ASP A 48 -6.91 13.43 -4.97
N ALA A 49 -6.95 12.31 -4.23
CA ALA A 49 -5.77 11.66 -3.69
C ALA A 49 -4.92 10.97 -4.76
N VAL A 50 -5.45 10.73 -5.96
CA VAL A 50 -4.73 10.10 -7.08
C VAL A 50 -4.01 11.16 -7.90
N THR A 51 -4.71 12.23 -8.31
CA THR A 51 -4.11 13.28 -9.13
C THR A 51 -3.37 14.35 -8.33
N GLY A 52 -3.69 14.47 -7.03
CA GLY A 52 -3.16 15.52 -6.17
C GLY A 52 -3.81 16.88 -6.41
N SER A 53 -4.84 16.92 -7.27
CA SER A 53 -5.57 18.12 -7.62
C SER A 53 -6.45 18.56 -6.47
N LYS A 54 -6.42 19.86 -6.21
CA LYS A 54 -7.32 20.54 -5.27
C LYS A 54 -8.72 20.63 -5.89
N LEU A 55 -9.73 20.15 -5.18
CA LEU A 55 -11.13 20.15 -5.64
C LEU A 55 -11.91 21.33 -5.06
N SER A 56 -11.88 21.51 -3.73
CA SER A 56 -12.69 22.51 -3.03
C SER A 56 -11.96 23.11 -1.82
N THR A 57 -12.43 24.24 -1.30
CA THR A 57 -11.93 24.83 -0.05
C THR A 57 -13.03 25.53 0.70
N ILE A 58 -13.25 25.12 1.95
CA ILE A 58 -14.31 25.65 2.79
C ILE A 58 -13.69 26.18 4.08
N ASN A 59 -14.06 27.39 4.45
CA ASN A 59 -13.69 27.99 5.73
C ASN A 59 -14.73 27.62 6.79
N ILE A 60 -14.32 26.82 7.79
CA ILE A 60 -15.21 26.31 8.84
C ILE A 60 -15.31 27.26 10.05
N GLY A 61 -14.55 28.36 10.04
CA GLY A 61 -14.64 29.47 10.99
C GLY A 61 -13.61 29.46 12.12
N ALA A 62 -13.18 28.29 12.59
CA ALA A 62 -12.14 28.14 13.63
C ALA A 62 -11.22 26.96 13.32
N PRO A 63 -9.98 26.92 13.85
CA PRO A 63 -9.05 25.84 13.56
C PRO A 63 -9.55 24.46 13.99
N VAL A 64 -9.27 23.46 13.17
CA VAL A 64 -9.73 22.08 13.38
C VAL A 64 -8.82 21.37 14.39
N VAL A 65 -9.40 20.72 15.39
CA VAL A 65 -8.64 19.90 16.36
C VAL A 65 -8.67 18.43 15.96
N ARG A 66 -9.85 17.93 15.57
CA ARG A 66 -10.05 16.57 15.04
C ARG A 66 -11.19 16.60 14.05
N MET A 67 -11.09 15.81 12.99
CA MET A 67 -12.15 15.66 12.00
C MET A 67 -12.27 14.22 11.52
N GLY A 68 -13.39 13.91 10.89
CA GLY A 68 -13.62 12.65 10.22
C GLY A 68 -14.60 12.84 9.07
N TYR A 69 -14.35 12.11 7.98
CA TYR A 69 -15.26 12.08 6.83
C TYR A 69 -16.55 11.34 7.22
N SER A 70 -17.71 11.93 6.92
CA SER A 70 -19.00 11.34 7.26
C SER A 70 -19.21 10.02 6.49
N PRO A 71 -19.38 8.89 7.18
CA PRO A 71 -19.54 7.60 6.51
C PRO A 71 -20.94 7.37 5.95
N THR A 72 -21.95 8.16 6.34
CA THR A 72 -23.33 8.06 5.83
C THR A 72 -23.56 8.91 4.60
N SER A 73 -23.09 10.15 4.62
CA SER A 73 -23.35 11.12 3.55
C SER A 73 -22.34 10.99 2.41
N GLY A 74 -21.07 10.71 2.72
CA GLY A 74 -20.00 10.57 1.72
C GLY A 74 -19.57 11.87 1.04
N HIS A 75 -20.18 13.01 1.37
CA HIS A 75 -19.83 14.33 0.80
C HIS A 75 -19.61 15.40 1.89
N SER A 76 -19.61 15.01 3.17
CA SER A 76 -19.41 15.94 4.28
C SER A 76 -18.30 15.50 5.23
N VAL A 77 -17.58 16.49 5.78
CA VAL A 77 -16.59 16.32 6.84
C VAL A 77 -17.11 16.93 8.12
N ILE A 78 -16.96 16.19 9.22
CA ILE A 78 -17.37 16.63 10.55
C ILE A 78 -16.11 16.93 11.35
N ALA A 79 -16.05 18.11 11.96
CA ALA A 79 -14.89 18.61 12.68
C ALA A 79 -15.25 19.14 14.07
N ILE A 80 -14.38 18.85 15.04
CA ILE A 80 -14.31 19.52 16.35
C ILE A 80 -13.30 20.65 16.23
N LEU A 81 -13.69 21.87 16.58
CA LEU A 81 -12.89 23.08 16.43
C LEU A 81 -12.32 23.59 17.76
N GLU A 82 -11.35 24.52 17.71
CA GLU A 82 -10.73 25.14 18.89
C GLU A 82 -11.73 25.91 19.78
N ASP A 83 -12.84 26.38 19.23
CA ASP A 83 -13.94 27.01 19.96
C ASP A 83 -14.91 26.00 20.62
N CYS A 84 -14.53 24.71 20.62
CA CYS A 84 -15.34 23.57 21.10
C CYS A 84 -16.67 23.37 20.36
N THR A 85 -16.90 24.04 19.24
CA THR A 85 -18.05 23.74 18.38
C THR A 85 -17.78 22.50 17.54
N ILE A 86 -18.85 21.79 17.22
CA ILE A 86 -18.81 20.69 16.24
C ILE A 86 -19.55 21.17 15.01
N ARG A 87 -18.87 21.15 13.87
CA ARG A 87 -19.43 21.61 12.61
C ARG A 87 -19.31 20.54 11.54
N ALA A 88 -20.32 20.48 10.68
CA ALA A 88 -20.27 19.75 9.43
C ALA A 88 -19.93 20.73 8.30
N CYS A 89 -19.14 20.26 7.35
CA CYS A 89 -18.71 20.96 6.16
C CYS A 89 -19.12 20.07 4.97
N ASP A 90 -20.02 20.57 4.13
CA ASP A 90 -20.55 19.85 2.99
C ASP A 90 -19.88 20.37 1.71
N PHE A 91 -19.21 19.49 0.97
CA PHE A 91 -18.44 19.87 -0.21
C PHE A 91 -19.29 20.05 -1.46
N ASP A 92 -20.46 19.40 -1.54
CA ASP A 92 -21.35 19.52 -2.69
C ASP A 92 -22.09 20.86 -2.67
N THR A 93 -22.49 21.32 -1.49
CA THR A 93 -23.20 22.59 -1.29
C THR A 93 -22.28 23.75 -0.92
N GLU A 94 -21.02 23.47 -0.59
CA GLU A 94 -20.05 24.42 -0.01
C GLU A 94 -20.54 25.13 1.27
N GLN A 95 -21.43 24.48 2.02
CA GLN A 95 -22.02 25.04 3.25
C GLN A 95 -21.41 24.44 4.51
N THR A 96 -21.48 25.23 5.60
CA THR A 96 -21.10 24.78 6.94
C THR A 96 -22.31 24.82 7.86
N CYS A 97 -22.47 23.77 8.67
CA CYS A 97 -23.57 23.63 9.62
C CYS A 97 -23.02 23.40 11.03
N VAL A 98 -23.59 24.09 12.03
CA VAL A 98 -23.22 23.88 13.44
C VAL A 98 -24.08 22.75 14.01
N LEU A 99 -23.45 21.64 14.36
CA LEU A 99 -24.12 20.48 14.96
C LEU A 99 -24.23 20.63 16.49
N HIS A 100 -23.17 21.14 17.13
CA HIS A 100 -23.11 21.32 18.57
C HIS A 100 -22.34 22.57 18.96
N SER A 101 -22.78 23.23 20.03
CA SER A 101 -22.10 24.37 20.65
C SER A 101 -21.83 24.09 22.12
N PRO A 102 -20.69 24.54 22.68
CA PRO A 102 -20.34 24.30 24.07
C PRO A 102 -21.28 25.03 25.02
N GLU A 103 -21.48 24.45 26.22
CA GLU A 103 -22.32 25.06 27.27
C GLU A 103 -21.78 26.42 27.74
N LYS A 104 -20.44 26.58 27.77
CA LYS A 104 -19.76 27.82 28.12
C LYS A 104 -19.04 28.39 26.90
N ARG A 105 -19.45 29.57 26.43
CA ARG A 105 -18.83 30.26 25.28
C ARG A 105 -17.35 30.65 25.49
N SER A 106 -16.86 30.66 26.73
CA SER A 106 -15.45 30.95 27.05
C SER A 106 -14.55 29.72 26.97
N GLU A 107 -15.09 28.52 26.79
CA GLU A 107 -14.29 27.30 26.70
C GLU A 107 -13.57 27.25 25.35
N ARG A 108 -12.24 27.13 25.39
CA ARG A 108 -11.39 26.97 24.21
C ARG A 108 -10.41 25.84 24.42
N ILE A 109 -10.16 25.09 23.36
CA ILE A 109 -9.15 24.04 23.29
C ILE A 109 -8.11 24.39 22.23
N THR A 110 -6.96 23.74 22.30
CA THR A 110 -5.88 23.90 21.31
C THR A 110 -5.83 22.71 20.36
N ILE A 111 -5.20 22.85 19.19
CA ILE A 111 -4.94 21.77 18.21
C ILE A 111 -4.23 20.52 18.82
N ASP A 112 -3.52 20.68 19.94
CA ASP A 112 -2.83 19.59 20.64
C ASP A 112 -3.63 18.99 21.80
N THR A 113 -4.83 19.51 22.06
CA THR A 113 -5.74 18.96 23.07
C THR A 113 -6.31 17.62 22.58
N GLU A 114 -6.22 16.59 23.42
CA GLU A 114 -6.79 15.28 23.10
C GLU A 114 -8.32 15.34 23.16
N VAL A 115 -8.96 15.16 22.00
CA VAL A 115 -10.41 15.05 21.85
C VAL A 115 -10.75 13.77 21.09
N HIS A 116 -11.94 13.23 21.38
CA HIS A 116 -12.39 11.96 20.83
C HIS A 116 -13.64 12.20 19.99
N LEU A 117 -13.63 11.64 18.78
CA LEU A 117 -14.69 11.72 17.79
C LEU A 117 -14.81 10.33 17.18
N ALA A 118 -16.03 9.79 17.18
CA ALA A 118 -16.35 8.49 16.59
C ALA A 118 -17.58 8.62 15.71
N LEU A 119 -17.44 8.14 14.46
CA LEU A 119 -18.47 8.15 13.43
C LEU A 119 -18.86 6.71 13.10
N THR A 120 -20.10 6.48 12.68
CA THR A 120 -20.59 5.15 12.29
C THR A 120 -21.35 5.22 10.97
N PRO A 121 -21.17 4.26 10.04
CA PRO A 121 -21.98 4.18 8.83
C PRO A 121 -23.42 3.72 9.11
N LEU A 122 -23.72 3.24 10.33
CA LEU A 122 -25.00 2.61 10.66
C LEU A 122 -26.12 3.61 10.98
N GLN A 123 -25.76 4.83 11.39
CA GLN A 123 -26.71 5.91 11.66
C GLN A 123 -26.03 7.28 11.50
N PRO A 124 -26.76 8.32 11.07
CA PRO A 124 -26.24 9.67 10.85
C PRO A 124 -26.04 10.41 12.19
N VAL A 125 -25.13 9.93 13.04
CA VAL A 125 -24.80 10.53 14.34
C VAL A 125 -23.29 10.58 14.58
N VAL A 126 -22.91 11.49 15.47
CA VAL A 126 -21.52 11.71 15.92
C VAL A 126 -21.46 11.48 17.40
N PHE A 127 -20.57 10.60 17.85
CA PHE A 127 -20.21 10.48 19.26
C PHE A 127 -18.93 11.26 19.52
N PHE A 128 -18.94 12.08 20.56
CA PHE A 128 -17.75 12.84 20.93
C PHE A 128 -17.58 12.94 22.44
N GLY A 129 -16.33 13.16 22.83
CA GLY A 129 -15.94 13.35 24.22
C GLY A 129 -14.63 14.10 24.29
N PHE A 130 -14.47 14.87 25.36
CA PHE A 130 -13.20 15.54 25.66
C PHE A 130 -12.40 14.69 26.63
N SER A 131 -11.09 14.62 26.43
CA SER A 131 -10.21 13.88 27.34
C SER A 131 -10.41 14.35 28.77
N ARG A 132 -10.36 13.39 29.71
CA ARG A 132 -10.58 13.58 31.16
C ARG A 132 -11.99 13.98 31.60
N ARG A 133 -12.96 14.12 30.68
CA ARG A 133 -14.39 14.21 31.03
C ARG A 133 -14.99 12.81 31.19
N MET A 134 -16.07 12.70 31.96
CA MET A 134 -16.75 11.43 32.23
C MET A 134 -17.97 11.19 31.32
N SER A 135 -18.30 12.14 30.45
CA SER A 135 -19.50 12.12 29.61
C SER A 135 -19.15 11.93 28.14
N VAL A 136 -19.87 11.01 27.48
CA VAL A 136 -19.96 10.97 26.02
C VAL A 136 -21.22 11.71 25.60
N THR A 137 -21.12 12.54 24.57
CA THR A 137 -22.29 13.20 23.97
C THR A 137 -22.49 12.65 22.57
N VAL A 138 -23.75 12.45 22.19
CA VAL A 138 -24.16 12.08 20.84
C VAL A 138 -24.99 13.19 20.22
N VAL A 139 -24.75 13.52 18.96
CA VAL A 139 -25.49 14.52 18.20
C VAL A 139 -25.75 14.00 16.79
N GLY A 140 -26.86 14.39 16.17
CA GLY A 140 -27.14 14.04 14.77
C GLY A 140 -26.23 14.78 13.82
N THR A 141 -25.95 14.18 12.67
CA THR A 141 -25.39 14.90 11.51
C THR A 141 -26.49 15.72 10.84
N VAL A 142 -26.13 16.45 9.76
CA VAL A 142 -27.08 17.25 8.95
C VAL A 142 -28.28 16.41 8.49
N GLU A 143 -28.06 15.14 8.16
CA GLU A 143 -29.11 14.21 7.71
C GLU A 143 -29.95 13.65 8.88
N GLY A 144 -29.35 13.50 10.06
CA GLY A 144 -29.96 12.79 11.19
C GLY A 144 -30.85 13.64 12.09
N GLY A 145 -30.70 14.97 12.08
CA GLY A 145 -31.60 15.91 12.77
C GLY A 145 -31.76 15.69 14.28
N ARG A 146 -30.76 15.12 14.96
CA ARG A 146 -30.85 14.73 16.38
C ARG A 146 -30.20 15.74 17.32
N ALA A 147 -30.96 16.17 18.34
CA ALA A 147 -30.46 17.06 19.39
C ALA A 147 -29.33 16.41 20.23
N PRO A 148 -28.37 17.21 20.72
CA PRO A 148 -27.25 16.71 21.51
C PRO A 148 -27.74 16.06 22.81
N THR A 149 -27.41 14.79 23.01
CA THR A 149 -27.82 13.97 24.16
C THR A 149 -26.59 13.45 24.89
N LYS A 150 -26.52 13.61 26.22
CA LYS A 150 -25.45 13.03 27.04
C LYS A 150 -25.75 11.55 27.34
N ILE A 151 -24.84 10.67 26.96
CA ILE A 151 -24.91 9.25 27.28
C ILE A 151 -24.48 9.07 28.74
N LYS A 152 -25.37 8.49 29.55
CA LYS A 152 -25.05 8.11 30.92
C LYS A 152 -24.16 6.88 30.89
N THR A 153 -22.86 7.10 30.94
CA THR A 153 -21.88 6.05 31.21
C THR A 153 -22.09 5.54 32.63
N ASP A 154 -22.09 4.23 32.81
CA ASP A 154 -22.28 3.59 34.11
C ASP A 154 -21.01 3.66 34.97
N LEU A 155 -19.84 3.82 34.35
CA LEU A 155 -18.60 4.15 35.05
C LEU A 155 -18.40 5.66 35.18
N LYS A 156 -18.32 6.13 36.43
CA LYS A 156 -17.92 7.51 36.77
C LYS A 156 -16.40 7.69 36.67
N LYS A 157 -15.83 7.37 35.51
CA LYS A 157 -14.39 7.46 35.25
C LYS A 157 -14.10 8.31 34.02
N PRO A 158 -12.92 8.95 33.95
CA PRO A 158 -12.55 9.75 32.80
C PRO A 158 -12.41 8.88 31.55
N ILE A 159 -12.92 9.38 30.44
CA ILE A 159 -12.85 8.74 29.12
C ILE A 159 -11.52 9.11 28.47
N MET A 160 -10.88 8.12 27.87
CA MET A 160 -9.56 8.23 27.24
C MET A 160 -9.59 8.09 25.72
N ASN A 161 -10.59 7.40 25.16
CA ASN A 161 -10.87 7.36 23.72
C ASN A 161 -12.26 6.77 23.41
N LEU A 162 -12.74 7.02 22.19
CA LEU A 162 -14.01 6.54 21.65
C LEU A 162 -13.79 5.95 20.24
N ALA A 163 -14.51 4.88 19.92
CA ALA A 163 -14.50 4.32 18.57
C ALA A 163 -15.81 3.57 18.28
N CYS A 164 -16.35 3.69 17.07
CA CYS A 164 -17.50 2.91 16.63
C CYS A 164 -17.03 1.73 15.77
N HIS A 165 -17.64 0.57 15.93
CA HIS A 165 -17.41 -0.53 15.01
C HIS A 165 -17.95 -0.17 13.61
N PRO A 166 -17.21 -0.45 12.52
CA PRO A 166 -17.65 -0.09 11.17
C PRO A 166 -18.86 -0.89 10.68
N ARG A 167 -19.09 -2.10 11.21
CA ARG A 167 -20.17 -3.00 10.79
C ARG A 167 -21.18 -3.37 11.87
N LEU A 168 -20.81 -3.21 13.14
CA LEU A 168 -21.62 -3.69 14.27
C LEU A 168 -22.19 -2.47 15.00
N PRO A 169 -23.39 -2.57 15.57
CA PRO A 169 -24.05 -1.46 16.26
C PRO A 169 -23.46 -1.20 17.65
N VAL A 170 -22.14 -1.02 17.73
CA VAL A 170 -21.36 -0.96 18.97
C VAL A 170 -20.45 0.28 19.01
N LEU A 171 -20.53 1.03 20.11
CA LEU A 171 -19.63 2.11 20.50
C LEU A 171 -18.69 1.62 21.62
N TYR A 172 -17.39 1.66 21.36
CA TYR A 172 -16.36 1.41 22.36
C TYR A 172 -16.01 2.69 23.11
N VAL A 173 -16.08 2.62 24.44
CA VAL A 173 -15.64 3.68 25.35
C VAL A 173 -14.49 3.14 26.18
N ALA A 174 -13.32 3.74 26.02
CA ALA A 174 -12.14 3.42 26.80
C ALA A 174 -12.01 4.36 28.00
N TYR A 175 -11.77 3.78 29.17
CA TYR A 175 -11.62 4.50 30.43
C TYR A 175 -10.16 4.60 30.88
N ALA A 176 -9.88 5.53 31.79
CA ALA A 176 -8.55 5.79 32.32
C ALA A 176 -7.96 4.66 33.18
N ASP A 177 -8.79 3.72 33.63
CA ASP A 177 -8.39 2.53 34.37
C ASP A 177 -8.06 1.33 33.47
N GLY A 178 -8.11 1.53 32.15
CA GLY A 178 -7.83 0.48 31.18
C GLY A 178 -9.03 -0.38 30.78
N LEU A 179 -10.20 -0.17 31.38
CA LEU A 179 -11.42 -0.88 30.97
C LEU A 179 -11.95 -0.32 29.65
N ILE A 180 -12.43 -1.22 28.79
CA ILE A 180 -13.06 -0.85 27.53
C ILE A 180 -14.46 -1.46 27.50
N ARG A 181 -15.46 -0.61 27.43
CA ARG A 181 -16.87 -1.00 27.42
C ARG A 181 -17.45 -0.86 26.02
N ALA A 182 -18.20 -1.86 25.61
CA ALA A 182 -18.98 -1.84 24.38
C ALA A 182 -20.42 -1.46 24.72
N TYR A 183 -20.90 -0.35 24.16
CA TYR A 183 -22.28 0.13 24.30
C TYR A 183 -23.03 -0.09 22.99
N ASN A 184 -24.29 -0.51 23.06
CA ASN A 184 -25.15 -0.55 21.88
C ASN A 184 -25.47 0.88 21.43
N ILE A 185 -25.29 1.18 20.14
CA ILE A 185 -25.46 2.54 19.62
C ILE A 185 -26.92 3.02 19.56
N HIS A 186 -27.90 2.12 19.66
CA HIS A 186 -29.32 2.44 19.63
C HIS A 186 -29.89 2.63 21.05
N THR A 187 -29.54 1.72 21.97
CA THR A 187 -30.10 1.72 23.34
C THR A 187 -29.19 2.37 24.37
N TYR A 188 -27.91 2.54 24.07
CA TYR A 188 -26.85 2.98 25.00
C TYR A 188 -26.69 2.09 26.23
N ALA A 189 -27.23 0.88 26.21
CA ALA A 189 -26.96 -0.13 27.22
C ALA A 189 -25.57 -0.75 26.99
N VAL A 190 -24.93 -1.17 28.08
CA VAL A 190 -23.68 -1.95 28.00
C VAL A 190 -24.00 -3.30 27.36
N HIS A 191 -23.30 -3.62 26.29
CA HIS A 191 -23.41 -4.90 25.58
C HIS A 191 -22.43 -5.93 26.18
N TYR A 192 -21.14 -5.57 26.23
CA TYR A 192 -20.10 -6.39 26.84
C TYR A 192 -18.90 -5.53 27.24
N THR A 193 -17.92 -6.13 27.91
CA THR A 193 -16.67 -5.47 28.34
C THR A 193 -15.49 -6.24 27.77
N LEU A 194 -14.50 -5.54 27.20
CA LEU A 194 -13.22 -6.13 26.86
C LEU A 194 -12.35 -6.08 28.12
N GLN A 195 -12.19 -7.22 28.78
CA GLN A 195 -11.51 -7.32 30.07
C GLN A 195 -10.31 -8.25 29.97
N LEU A 196 -9.14 -7.72 30.31
CA LEU A 196 -7.91 -8.51 30.44
C LEU A 196 -7.86 -9.26 31.77
N ASP A 197 -7.07 -10.32 31.80
CA ASP A 197 -6.69 -10.97 33.05
C ASP A 197 -5.95 -9.99 33.97
N ASN A 198 -6.09 -10.19 35.29
CA ASN A 198 -5.58 -9.28 36.33
C ASN A 198 -4.06 -9.02 36.30
N THR A 199 -3.31 -9.74 35.47
CA THR A 199 -1.86 -9.61 35.29
C THR A 199 -1.47 -8.44 34.38
N ILE A 200 -2.31 -8.05 33.41
CA ILE A 200 -2.01 -7.00 32.43
C ILE A 200 -2.94 -5.81 32.67
N LYS A 201 -2.40 -4.76 33.32
CA LYS A 201 -3.13 -3.50 33.55
C LYS A 201 -2.82 -2.49 32.46
N LEU A 202 -3.87 -2.09 31.74
CA LEU A 202 -3.87 -0.96 30.81
C LEU A 202 -4.04 0.35 31.59
N ILE A 203 -3.49 1.44 31.06
CA ILE A 203 -3.63 2.80 31.65
C ILE A 203 -4.55 3.67 30.78
N GLY A 204 -5.11 3.07 29.72
CA GLY A 204 -6.18 3.62 28.90
C GLY A 204 -5.86 3.46 27.42
N ALA A 205 -6.83 3.02 26.63
CA ALA A 205 -6.65 2.88 25.19
C ALA A 205 -6.43 4.26 24.55
N GLY A 206 -5.26 4.45 23.94
CA GLY A 206 -4.89 5.65 23.19
C GLY A 206 -5.40 5.64 21.75
N ALA A 207 -5.56 4.45 21.15
CA ALA A 207 -5.98 4.30 19.76
C ALA A 207 -6.76 3.00 19.53
N PHE A 208 -7.60 3.01 18.50
CA PHE A 208 -8.41 1.88 18.04
C PHE A 208 -8.26 1.71 16.54
N ALA A 209 -8.24 0.47 16.07
CA ALA A 209 -8.45 0.14 14.67
C ALA A 209 -9.33 -1.11 14.55
N PHE A 210 -10.00 -1.26 13.42
CA PHE A 210 -10.89 -2.37 13.15
C PHE A 210 -10.43 -3.13 11.92
N HIS A 211 -10.56 -4.44 11.95
CA HIS A 211 -10.42 -5.23 10.75
C HIS A 211 -11.64 -5.01 9.84
N PRO A 212 -11.47 -4.84 8.51
CA PRO A 212 -12.57 -4.50 7.60
C PRO A 212 -13.62 -5.61 7.48
N THR A 213 -13.19 -6.88 7.44
CA THR A 213 -14.08 -8.04 7.22
C THR A 213 -14.30 -8.91 8.46
N LEU A 214 -13.24 -9.28 9.17
CA LEU A 214 -13.31 -9.96 10.47
C LEU A 214 -13.80 -9.03 11.58
N GLU A 215 -14.35 -9.61 12.64
CA GLU A 215 -14.81 -8.89 13.84
C GLU A 215 -13.67 -8.75 14.85
N TRP A 216 -12.54 -8.29 14.34
CA TRP A 216 -11.33 -8.04 15.12
C TRP A 216 -11.16 -6.57 15.45
N ILE A 217 -10.68 -6.32 16.65
CA ILE A 217 -10.42 -4.99 17.18
C ILE A 217 -8.98 -4.92 17.66
N PHE A 218 -8.27 -3.90 17.19
CA PHE A 218 -6.93 -3.59 17.64
C PHE A 218 -6.98 -2.41 18.59
N VAL A 219 -6.34 -2.57 19.74
CA VAL A 219 -6.32 -1.56 20.81
C VAL A 219 -4.88 -1.26 21.18
N GLY A 220 -4.51 0.02 21.14
CA GLY A 220 -3.20 0.48 21.58
C GLY A 220 -3.31 1.20 22.89
N ASP A 221 -2.58 0.70 23.89
CA ASP A 221 -2.55 1.27 25.23
C ASP A 221 -1.53 2.42 25.34
N ARG A 222 -1.76 3.29 26.32
CA ARG A 222 -0.84 4.38 26.64
C ARG A 222 0.51 3.92 27.21
N ARG A 223 0.66 2.65 27.60
CA ARG A 223 1.97 2.06 27.97
C ARG A 223 2.78 1.53 26.78
N GLY A 224 2.26 1.62 25.55
CA GLY A 224 2.93 1.07 24.37
C GLY A 224 2.63 -0.41 24.10
N THR A 225 1.57 -0.95 24.71
CA THR A 225 1.10 -2.31 24.48
C THR A 225 0.03 -2.32 23.39
N LEU A 226 0.17 -3.22 22.42
CA LEU A 226 -0.81 -3.46 21.36
C LEU A 226 -1.55 -4.76 21.63
N LEU A 227 -2.87 -4.72 21.51
CA LEU A 227 -3.78 -5.82 21.79
C LEU A 227 -4.68 -6.09 20.59
N ALA A 228 -5.05 -7.35 20.38
CA ALA A 228 -6.07 -7.77 19.44
C ALA A 228 -7.16 -8.56 20.16
N TRP A 229 -8.41 -8.24 19.84
CA TRP A 229 -9.61 -8.87 20.37
C TRP A 229 -10.45 -9.43 19.23
N ASP A 230 -10.97 -10.63 19.42
CA ASP A 230 -12.06 -11.19 18.61
C ASP A 230 -13.38 -10.98 19.34
N VAL A 231 -14.31 -10.26 18.69
CA VAL A 231 -15.65 -9.98 19.22
C VAL A 231 -16.76 -10.71 18.47
N SER A 232 -16.41 -11.72 17.66
CA SER A 232 -17.40 -12.52 16.90
C SER A 232 -18.24 -13.46 17.76
N THR A 233 -17.77 -13.77 18.95
CA THR A 233 -18.46 -14.64 19.90
C THR A 233 -19.16 -13.78 20.96
N GLU A 234 -20.18 -14.35 21.61
CA GLU A 234 -20.91 -13.66 22.70
C GLU A 234 -19.99 -13.20 23.84
N ARG A 235 -18.83 -13.83 24.00
CA ARG A 235 -17.80 -13.46 24.96
C ARG A 235 -16.51 -13.07 24.24
N PRO A 236 -16.22 -11.77 24.11
CA PRO A 236 -14.98 -11.31 23.51
C PRO A 236 -13.75 -12.01 24.07
N SER A 237 -12.85 -12.42 23.19
CA SER A 237 -11.62 -13.11 23.57
C SER A 237 -10.40 -12.34 23.07
N MET A 238 -9.35 -12.29 23.90
CA MET A 238 -8.09 -11.68 23.52
C MET A 238 -7.28 -12.70 22.72
N ILE A 239 -7.01 -12.36 21.46
CA ILE A 239 -6.31 -13.24 20.51
C ILE A 239 -4.84 -12.88 20.35
N GLY A 240 -4.45 -11.65 20.74
CA GLY A 240 -3.10 -11.15 20.53
C GLY A 240 -2.67 -10.09 21.54
N ILE A 241 -1.42 -10.15 21.98
CA ILE A 241 -0.78 -9.07 22.76
C ILE A 241 0.70 -8.96 22.41
N THR A 242 1.20 -7.73 22.24
CA THR A 242 2.63 -7.44 22.04
C THR A 242 3.02 -6.09 22.64
N GLN A 243 4.28 -5.96 23.07
CA GLN A 243 4.84 -4.68 23.51
C GLN A 243 5.55 -4.01 22.34
N VAL A 244 4.98 -2.91 21.84
CA VAL A 244 5.50 -2.14 20.68
C VAL A 244 6.69 -1.28 21.10
N GLY A 245 6.59 -0.65 22.28
CA GLY A 245 7.59 0.25 22.82
C GLY A 245 7.21 0.77 24.21
N SER A 246 7.92 1.75 24.74
CA SER A 246 7.63 2.35 26.06
C SER A 246 6.72 3.58 26.00
N GLN A 247 6.41 4.07 24.80
CA GLN A 247 5.65 5.29 24.57
C GLN A 247 4.18 5.00 24.27
N PRO A 248 3.25 5.94 24.57
CA PRO A 248 1.85 5.79 24.23
C PRO A 248 1.63 5.59 22.73
N ILE A 249 0.79 4.61 22.37
CA ILE A 249 0.34 4.44 20.98
C ILE A 249 -0.67 5.55 20.67
N ALA A 250 -0.32 6.42 19.73
CA ALA A 250 -1.09 7.61 19.34
C ALA A 250 -2.11 7.32 18.23
N SER A 251 -1.76 6.46 17.28
CA SER A 251 -2.67 6.03 16.20
C SER A 251 -2.41 4.58 15.81
N ILE A 252 -3.45 3.90 15.33
CA ILE A 252 -3.40 2.56 14.77
C ILE A 252 -4.27 2.57 13.51
N SER A 253 -3.75 1.99 12.44
CA SER A 253 -4.46 1.92 11.17
C SER A 253 -4.29 0.56 10.51
N TRP A 254 -5.38 -0.02 9.99
CA TRP A 254 -5.34 -1.25 9.23
C TRP A 254 -5.20 -0.95 7.73
N LEU A 255 -4.20 -1.54 7.09
CA LEU A 255 -3.98 -1.48 5.65
C LEU A 255 -4.69 -2.67 4.99
N SER A 256 -5.92 -2.48 4.52
CA SER A 256 -6.76 -3.55 3.95
C SER A 256 -6.11 -4.28 2.78
N MET A 257 -5.48 -3.54 1.86
CA MET A 257 -4.84 -4.14 0.67
C MET A 257 -3.67 -5.05 1.04
N LEU A 258 -2.81 -4.61 1.96
CA LEU A 258 -1.61 -5.36 2.35
C LEU A 258 -1.84 -6.32 3.52
N LYS A 259 -3.02 -6.27 4.16
CA LYS A 259 -3.37 -7.00 5.38
C LYS A 259 -2.36 -6.78 6.51
N LEU A 260 -1.95 -5.52 6.66
CA LEU A 260 -0.96 -5.08 7.65
C LEU A 260 -1.59 -4.12 8.66
N LEU A 261 -1.09 -4.16 9.89
CA LEU A 261 -1.46 -3.22 10.94
C LEU A 261 -0.30 -2.25 11.19
N VAL A 262 -0.56 -0.95 11.16
CA VAL A 262 0.44 0.08 11.41
C VAL A 262 0.16 0.76 12.74
N THR A 263 1.18 0.90 13.58
CA THR A 263 1.11 1.62 14.85
C THR A 263 2.03 2.82 14.83
N VAL A 264 1.54 3.98 15.28
CA VAL A 264 2.32 5.20 15.47
C VAL A 264 2.34 5.55 16.96
N SER A 265 3.54 5.63 17.52
CA SER A 265 3.76 6.03 18.92
C SER A 265 3.88 7.54 19.07
N LYS A 266 3.67 8.07 20.27
CA LYS A 266 3.73 9.52 20.56
C LYS A 266 5.11 10.15 20.35
N ASP A 267 6.17 9.35 20.33
CA ASP A 267 7.53 9.78 19.97
C ASP A 267 7.75 9.91 18.44
N GLY A 268 6.77 9.49 17.63
CA GLY A 268 6.82 9.49 16.18
C GLY A 268 7.39 8.19 15.59
N THR A 269 7.65 7.16 16.40
CA THR A 269 8.07 5.84 15.90
C THR A 269 6.90 5.12 15.25
N LEU A 270 7.16 4.54 14.07
CA LEU A 270 6.19 3.78 13.30
C LEU A 270 6.65 2.32 13.24
N GLN A 271 5.76 1.41 13.60
CA GLN A 271 5.98 -0.04 13.47
C GLN A 271 4.84 -0.67 12.68
N VAL A 272 5.15 -1.72 11.93
CA VAL A 272 4.20 -2.43 11.08
C VAL A 272 4.17 -3.90 11.45
N TRP A 273 2.98 -4.46 11.51
CA TRP A 273 2.71 -5.80 12.01
C TRP A 273 1.92 -6.60 10.97
N LYS A 274 2.36 -7.83 10.71
CA LYS A 274 1.60 -8.89 10.05
C LYS A 274 0.82 -9.64 11.12
N THR A 275 -0.47 -9.84 10.90
CA THR A 275 -1.30 -10.66 11.80
C THR A 275 -1.29 -12.11 11.31
N ARG A 276 -1.11 -13.06 12.22
CA ARG A 276 -1.16 -14.49 11.89
C ARG A 276 -2.59 -14.99 12.03
N LEU A 277 -3.17 -15.49 10.93
CA LEU A 277 -4.36 -16.34 10.97
C LEU A 277 -3.89 -17.78 11.11
N VAL A 278 -3.86 -18.33 12.33
CA VAL A 278 -3.51 -19.75 12.50
C VAL A 278 -4.74 -20.59 12.20
N VAL A 279 -4.75 -21.21 11.01
CA VAL A 279 -5.77 -22.18 10.53
C VAL A 279 -5.54 -23.58 11.12
N ASN A 280 -4.68 -23.75 12.13
CA ASN A 280 -4.43 -25.06 12.73
C ASN A 280 -5.30 -25.27 13.98
N PRO A 281 -6.43 -26.02 13.88
CA PRO A 281 -7.30 -26.29 15.02
C PRO A 281 -6.63 -27.13 16.13
N ASN A 282 -5.47 -27.74 15.85
CA ASN A 282 -4.82 -28.69 16.75
C ASN A 282 -3.72 -28.05 17.64
N ARG A 283 -3.46 -26.74 17.53
CA ARG A 283 -2.48 -26.05 18.38
C ARG A 283 -3.18 -24.95 19.19
N PRO A 284 -3.12 -24.95 20.53
CA PRO A 284 -3.68 -23.88 21.32
C PRO A 284 -2.99 -22.55 20.98
N LEU A 285 -3.80 -21.50 20.78
CA LEU A 285 -3.31 -20.15 20.52
C LEU A 285 -2.54 -19.66 21.76
N MET A 286 -1.28 -19.30 21.56
CA MET A 286 -0.56 -18.45 22.51
C MET A 286 -0.75 -17.00 22.04
N PRO A 287 -1.43 -16.13 22.81
CA PRO A 287 -1.69 -14.74 22.40
C PRO A 287 -0.44 -13.93 22.04
N ALA A 288 0.73 -14.33 22.55
CA ALA A 288 2.01 -13.68 22.25
C ALA A 288 2.47 -13.80 20.78
N ASN A 289 1.99 -14.80 20.02
CA ASN A 289 2.48 -15.09 18.66
C ASN A 289 1.58 -14.55 17.55
N PHE A 290 0.56 -13.77 17.88
CA PHE A 290 -0.40 -13.26 16.91
C PHE A 290 0.16 -12.14 16.04
N PHE A 291 0.97 -11.25 16.63
CA PHE A 291 1.63 -10.15 15.95
C PHE A 291 3.05 -10.52 15.54
N GLU A 292 3.33 -10.42 14.26
CA GLU A 292 4.67 -10.59 13.70
C GLU A 292 5.14 -9.26 13.11
N GLN A 293 6.34 -8.81 13.46
CA GLN A 293 6.86 -7.57 12.91
C GLN A 293 7.08 -7.73 11.40
N ALA A 294 6.47 -6.84 10.61
CA ALA A 294 6.67 -6.84 9.17
C ALA A 294 8.07 -6.29 8.86
N GLY A 295 8.80 -6.96 7.95
CA GLY A 295 10.12 -6.52 7.46
C GLY A 295 10.04 -5.30 6.53
N ILE A 296 9.49 -4.20 7.04
CA ILE A 296 9.36 -2.92 6.33
C ILE A 296 10.47 -1.98 6.80
N GLU A 297 11.08 -1.27 5.86
CA GLU A 297 12.09 -0.26 6.18
C GLU A 297 11.50 0.81 7.12
N SER A 298 12.28 1.25 8.11
CA SER A 298 11.89 2.36 8.96
C SER A 298 11.67 3.62 8.12
N ILE A 299 10.60 4.37 8.39
CA ILE A 299 10.30 5.58 7.64
C ILE A 299 11.41 6.63 7.80
N ASP A 300 12.00 7.05 6.68
CA ASP A 300 12.98 8.12 6.64
C ASP A 300 12.27 9.44 6.28
N VAL A 301 11.95 10.25 7.29
CA VAL A 301 11.22 11.52 7.14
C VAL A 301 11.88 12.46 6.12
N PRO A 302 13.20 12.74 6.16
CA PRO A 302 13.86 13.53 5.11
C PRO A 302 13.69 12.97 3.69
N ARG A 303 13.75 11.64 3.52
CA ARG A 303 13.55 10.98 2.21
C ARG A 303 12.09 11.17 1.75
N ILE A 304 11.12 10.92 2.62
CA ILE A 304 9.69 11.10 2.32
C ILE A 304 9.37 12.55 1.97
N LEU A 305 9.95 13.51 2.68
CA LEU A 305 9.72 14.93 2.42
C LEU A 305 10.43 15.47 1.18
N SER A 306 11.51 14.84 0.72
CA SER A 306 12.29 15.30 -0.46
C SER A 306 11.93 14.57 -1.76
N GLN A 307 11.28 13.42 -1.69
CA GLN A 307 10.77 12.70 -2.86
C GLN A 307 9.72 13.51 -3.64
N GLN A 308 9.54 13.19 -4.93
CA GLN A 308 8.51 13.79 -5.80
C GLN A 308 8.47 15.33 -5.82
N GLY A 309 9.64 15.98 -5.73
CA GLY A 309 9.75 17.45 -5.76
C GLY A 309 9.32 18.14 -4.47
N GLY A 310 9.28 17.40 -3.35
CA GLY A 310 9.17 17.95 -2.00
C GLY A 310 10.47 18.57 -1.49
N GLU A 311 10.41 19.20 -0.32
CA GLU A 311 11.56 19.83 0.35
C GLU A 311 11.67 19.31 1.78
N ALA A 312 12.87 18.87 2.17
CA ALA A 312 13.13 18.47 3.56
C ALA A 312 13.11 19.70 4.47
N VAL A 313 12.42 19.58 5.61
CA VAL A 313 12.26 20.65 6.60
C VAL A 313 13.09 20.34 7.85
N TYR A 314 13.75 21.37 8.40
CA TYR A 314 14.55 21.26 9.62
C TYR A 314 14.13 22.33 10.65
N PRO A 315 14.08 22.01 11.96
CA PRO A 315 14.35 20.70 12.56
C PRO A 315 13.35 19.62 12.13
N LEU A 316 13.74 18.34 12.19
CA LEU A 316 12.94 17.27 11.61
C LEU A 316 11.60 17.15 12.34
N PRO A 317 10.47 17.20 11.63
CA PRO A 317 9.17 17.15 12.24
C PRO A 317 8.86 15.72 12.74
N ARG A 318 8.23 15.62 13.91
CA ARG A 318 7.76 14.34 14.46
C ARG A 318 6.44 13.94 13.82
N ILE A 319 6.28 12.66 13.51
CA ILE A 319 5.03 12.11 13.00
C ILE A 319 4.02 12.13 14.17
N LYS A 320 2.88 12.79 13.96
CA LYS A 320 1.77 12.90 14.93
C LYS A 320 0.73 11.80 14.68
N ALA A 321 0.39 11.57 13.41
CA ALA A 321 -0.62 10.60 13.01
C ALA A 321 -0.38 10.10 11.59
N LEU A 322 -0.89 8.91 11.31
CA LEU A 322 -0.93 8.29 9.99
C LEU A 322 -2.40 8.01 9.66
N GLU A 323 -2.93 8.73 8.68
CA GLU A 323 -4.27 8.48 8.16
C GLU A 323 -4.14 7.54 6.97
N VAL A 324 -4.96 6.50 6.92
CA VAL A 324 -4.90 5.47 5.88
C VAL A 324 -6.20 5.46 5.11
N HIS A 325 -6.11 5.35 3.78
CA HIS A 325 -7.29 5.13 2.96
C HIS A 325 -7.81 3.69 3.18
N PRO A 326 -9.10 3.49 3.52
CA PRO A 326 -9.63 2.18 3.92
C PRO A 326 -9.56 1.12 2.82
N LYS A 327 -9.55 1.53 1.56
CA LYS A 327 -9.55 0.63 0.38
C LYS A 327 -8.33 0.72 -0.54
N LEU A 328 -7.47 1.73 -0.37
CA LEU A 328 -6.37 2.00 -1.29
C LEU A 328 -5.07 1.91 -0.50
N ASN A 329 -3.98 1.51 -1.16
CA ASN A 329 -2.65 1.54 -0.58
C ASN A 329 -2.09 2.97 -0.57
N LEU A 330 -2.79 3.87 0.13
CA LEU A 330 -2.49 5.28 0.26
C LEU A 330 -2.64 5.68 1.72
N ALA A 331 -1.70 6.50 2.19
CA ALA A 331 -1.73 7.07 3.52
C ALA A 331 -1.21 8.51 3.51
N ALA A 332 -1.65 9.31 4.48
CA ALA A 332 -1.22 10.69 4.68
C ALA A 332 -0.47 10.79 6.02
N LEU A 333 0.73 11.38 6.00
CA LEU A 333 1.51 11.62 7.21
C LEU A 333 1.25 13.02 7.74
N ILE A 334 0.72 13.08 8.97
CA ILE A 334 0.49 14.33 9.68
C ILE A 334 1.63 14.52 10.66
N PHE A 335 2.23 15.70 10.64
CA PHE A 335 3.34 16.06 11.51
C PHE A 335 2.90 16.98 12.64
N ALA A 336 3.60 16.90 13.78
CA ALA A 336 3.41 17.83 14.89
C ALA A 336 3.73 19.28 14.46
N ASN A 337 3.03 20.25 15.04
CA ASN A 337 3.20 21.65 14.68
C ASN A 337 4.56 22.17 15.18
N MET A 338 5.32 22.79 14.27
CA MET A 338 6.66 23.32 14.57
C MET A 338 6.64 24.74 15.16
N ALA A 339 5.48 25.41 15.17
CA ALA A 339 5.34 26.82 15.57
C ALA A 339 5.57 27.10 17.07
N GLY A 340 5.70 26.07 17.92
CA GLY A 340 6.03 26.18 19.35
C GLY A 340 7.41 25.63 19.72
N ALA A 341 8.23 25.24 18.74
CA ALA A 341 9.47 24.49 18.95
C ALA A 341 10.68 25.33 19.39
N ASP A 342 10.52 26.62 19.72
CA ASP A 342 11.59 27.43 20.31
C ASP A 342 12.10 26.89 21.67
N ASN A 343 11.43 25.89 22.25
CA ASN A 343 11.76 25.32 23.56
C ASN A 343 12.29 23.87 23.56
N MET A 344 12.58 23.26 22.40
CA MET A 344 13.11 21.88 22.35
C MET A 344 14.64 21.78 22.21
N ARG A 345 15.39 22.79 22.68
CA ARG A 345 16.82 22.61 22.94
C ARG A 345 16.99 21.46 23.94
N ASN A 346 17.89 20.50 23.65
CA ASN A 346 18.13 19.38 24.56
C ASN A 346 18.61 19.93 25.92
N ARG A 347 17.74 19.95 26.94
CA ARG A 347 18.09 20.49 28.27
C ARG A 347 19.29 19.77 28.86
N ALA A 348 19.47 18.48 28.55
CA ALA A 348 20.64 17.69 28.96
C ALA A 348 21.96 18.27 28.42
N ALA A 349 21.96 18.90 27.24
CA ALA A 349 23.13 19.55 26.65
C ALA A 349 23.64 20.76 27.45
N TYR A 350 22.79 21.36 28.28
CA TYR A 350 23.12 22.50 29.13
C TYR A 350 23.42 22.11 30.58
N THR A 351 23.34 20.81 30.92
CA THR A 351 23.69 20.30 32.25
C THR A 351 25.07 19.67 32.26
N ARG A 352 25.80 19.80 33.38
CA ARG A 352 27.10 19.13 33.58
C ARG A 352 26.95 17.60 33.48
N GLU A 353 25.84 17.07 34.00
CA GLU A 353 25.57 15.63 34.03
C GLU A 353 25.24 15.07 32.64
N GLY A 354 24.40 15.75 31.85
CA GLY A 354 24.12 15.33 30.47
C GLY A 354 25.35 15.37 29.57
N ARG A 355 26.29 16.32 29.77
CA ARG A 355 27.57 16.34 29.06
C ARG A 355 28.51 15.20 29.48
N LYS A 356 28.51 14.80 30.76
CA LYS A 356 29.24 13.61 31.22
C LYS A 356 28.69 12.33 30.60
N GLN A 357 27.36 12.20 30.55
CA GLN A 357 26.69 11.06 29.91
C GLN A 357 26.98 10.99 28.41
N LEU A 358 26.99 12.13 27.70
CA LEU A 358 27.41 12.20 26.30
C LEU A 358 28.85 11.71 26.13
N PHE A 359 29.77 12.15 27.00
CA PHE A 359 31.17 11.73 26.94
C PHE A 359 31.32 10.22 27.14
N ALA A 360 30.60 9.64 28.10
CA ALA A 360 30.56 8.20 28.32
C ALA A 360 29.99 7.44 27.11
N VAL A 361 28.91 7.95 26.50
CA VAL A 361 28.32 7.36 25.28
C VAL A 361 29.33 7.39 24.13
N LEU A 362 29.97 8.54 23.87
CA LEU A 362 30.95 8.69 22.79
C LEU A 362 32.20 7.83 23.01
N GLN A 363 32.66 7.67 24.24
CA GLN A 363 33.75 6.75 24.57
C GLN A 363 33.34 5.29 24.35
N SER A 364 32.14 4.91 24.80
CA SER A 364 31.61 3.55 24.62
C SER A 364 31.32 3.20 23.16
N ALA A 365 31.13 4.22 22.30
CA ALA A 365 30.76 4.05 20.90
C ALA A 365 31.95 4.19 19.93
N ARG A 366 33.19 4.27 20.45
CA ARG A 366 34.40 4.24 19.60
C ARG A 366 34.45 2.91 18.85
N GLY A 367 34.38 2.97 17.51
CA GLY A 367 34.36 1.78 16.64
C GLY A 367 32.98 1.14 16.44
N SER A 368 31.91 1.69 17.01
CA SER A 368 30.53 1.21 16.80
C SER A 368 29.91 1.79 15.52
N SER A 369 28.89 1.12 14.98
CA SER A 369 28.11 1.64 13.84
C SER A 369 27.35 2.92 14.22
N ALA A 370 27.05 3.75 13.23
CA ALA A 370 26.28 4.99 13.41
C ALA A 370 24.86 4.72 13.96
N SER A 371 24.28 3.56 13.68
CA SER A 371 22.99 3.11 14.23
C SER A 371 22.98 2.94 15.75
N VAL A 372 24.01 2.30 16.33
CA VAL A 372 24.14 2.12 17.79
C VAL A 372 24.33 3.46 18.49
N LEU A 373 25.08 4.36 17.85
CA LEU A 373 25.34 5.70 18.36
C LEU A 373 24.06 6.56 18.31
N LYS A 374 23.24 6.42 17.26
CA LYS A 374 21.91 7.03 17.13
C LYS A 374 20.96 6.59 18.22
N GLU A 375 20.90 5.30 18.51
CA GLU A 375 20.06 4.77 19.57
C GLU A 375 20.46 5.34 20.94
N LYS A 376 21.76 5.29 21.29
CA LYS A 376 22.27 5.85 22.55
C LYS A 376 22.06 7.36 22.66
N LEU A 377 22.23 8.14 21.59
CA LEU A 377 21.95 9.58 21.62
C LEU A 377 20.44 9.88 21.74
N SER A 378 19.59 9.04 21.15
CA SER A 378 18.13 9.18 21.29
C SER A 378 17.69 9.01 22.76
N SER A 379 18.31 8.08 23.50
CA SER A 379 18.07 7.93 24.94
C SER A 379 18.51 9.14 25.78
N LEU A 380 19.46 9.94 25.27
CA LEU A 380 19.87 11.21 25.87
C LEU A 380 19.04 12.42 25.37
N GLY A 381 17.93 12.16 24.67
CA GLY A 381 17.01 13.18 24.17
C GLY A 381 17.44 13.90 22.89
N ALA A 382 18.46 13.42 22.18
CA ALA A 382 18.90 13.99 20.91
C ALA A 382 18.22 13.30 19.71
N SER A 383 17.58 14.07 18.82
CA SER A 383 16.73 13.55 17.72
C SER A 383 17.33 13.69 16.31
N GLY A 384 18.66 13.84 16.18
CA GLY A 384 19.25 14.45 14.98
C GLY A 384 20.39 13.73 14.25
N ILE A 385 20.64 12.42 14.44
CA ILE A 385 21.65 11.72 13.62
C ILE A 385 21.07 11.35 12.26
N LEU A 386 21.70 11.86 11.19
CA LEU A 386 21.40 11.56 9.78
C LEU A 386 21.32 10.05 9.54
N ALA A 387 20.54 9.63 8.54
CA ALA A 387 20.57 8.24 8.09
C ALA A 387 21.95 7.90 7.49
N ASP A 388 22.39 6.64 7.60
CA ASP A 388 23.75 6.21 7.21
C ASP A 388 24.11 6.57 5.76
N HIS A 389 23.15 6.48 4.85
CA HIS A 389 23.35 6.84 3.44
C HIS A 389 23.53 8.36 3.24
N GLN A 390 22.84 9.21 4.00
CA GLN A 390 23.02 10.67 3.98
C GLN A 390 24.34 11.07 4.64
N LEU A 391 24.71 10.38 5.73
CA LEU A 391 25.99 10.55 6.39
C LEU A 391 27.14 10.22 5.43
N GLN A 392 27.06 9.11 4.70
CA GLN A 392 28.05 8.72 3.70
C GLN A 392 28.08 9.68 2.51
N ALA A 393 26.91 10.08 1.98
CA ALA A 393 26.83 11.04 0.88
C ALA A 393 27.44 12.41 1.26
N GLN A 394 27.19 12.90 2.48
CA GLN A 394 27.78 14.16 2.94
C GLN A 394 29.25 14.04 3.31
N LEU A 395 29.70 12.91 3.85
CA LEU A 395 31.14 12.65 4.03
C LEU A 395 31.85 12.68 2.67
N GLN A 396 31.26 12.10 1.62
CA GLN A 396 31.74 12.20 0.25
C GLN A 396 31.70 13.64 -0.32
N GLU A 397 30.65 14.42 -0.05
CA GLU A 397 30.61 15.84 -0.46
C GLU A 397 31.68 16.69 0.25
N HIS A 398 31.95 16.44 1.53
CA HIS A 398 33.01 17.13 2.27
C HIS A 398 34.40 16.73 1.77
N HIS A 399 34.59 15.50 1.28
CA HIS A 399 35.79 15.10 0.55
C HIS A 399 35.99 15.93 -0.73
N LEU A 400 34.92 16.16 -1.50
CA LEU A 400 34.99 16.96 -2.73
C LEU A 400 35.27 18.45 -2.47
N LYS A 401 34.92 18.97 -1.28
CA LYS A 401 35.07 20.38 -0.89
C LYS A 401 36.34 20.69 -0.07
N GLY A 402 37.25 19.74 0.12
CA GLY A 402 38.56 19.95 0.75
C GLY A 402 38.55 20.40 2.23
N HIS A 403 37.44 20.20 2.94
CA HIS A 403 37.32 20.56 4.36
C HIS A 403 37.76 19.40 5.27
N VAL A 404 38.23 19.71 6.49
CA VAL A 404 38.58 18.72 7.52
C VAL A 404 37.40 17.78 7.76
N GLN A 405 37.66 16.47 7.66
CA GLN A 405 36.65 15.41 7.74
C GLN A 405 36.00 15.41 9.14
N PRO A 406 34.70 15.71 9.29
CA PRO A 406 34.05 15.61 10.60
C PRO A 406 33.96 14.13 10.99
N THR A 407 34.45 13.77 12.18
CA THR A 407 34.31 12.39 12.68
C THR A 407 32.85 12.13 13.08
N ILE A 408 32.41 10.87 13.08
CA ILE A 408 31.07 10.48 13.58
C ILE A 408 30.85 11.00 15.01
N SER A 409 31.92 11.09 15.81
CA SER A 409 31.90 11.67 17.16
C SER A 409 31.67 13.18 17.17
N ASP A 410 32.17 13.92 16.18
CA ASP A 410 31.91 15.36 16.03
C ASP A 410 30.47 15.61 15.59
N ILE A 411 29.95 14.77 14.69
CA ILE A 411 28.56 14.81 14.21
C ILE A 411 27.59 14.51 15.35
N ALA A 412 27.89 13.50 16.16
CA ALA A 412 27.14 13.16 17.37
C ALA A 412 27.16 14.28 18.42
N ARG A 413 28.34 14.90 18.67
CA ARG A 413 28.44 16.06 19.57
C ARG A 413 27.57 17.22 19.09
N LYS A 414 27.62 17.52 17.79
CA LYS A 414 26.84 18.61 17.20
C LYS A 414 25.33 18.31 17.23
N ALA A 415 24.92 17.08 16.93
CA ALA A 415 23.53 16.64 17.04
C ALA A 415 23.00 16.69 18.48
N PHE A 416 23.82 16.37 19.49
CA PHE A 416 23.44 16.48 20.89
C PHE A 416 23.31 17.93 21.38
N LEU A 417 24.25 18.80 20.97
CA LEU A 417 24.27 20.21 21.38
C LEU A 417 23.18 21.06 20.71
N HIS A 418 22.96 20.84 19.42
CA HIS A 418 22.07 21.67 18.59
C HIS A 418 20.76 20.97 18.23
N SER A 419 20.50 19.76 18.77
CA SER A 419 19.37 18.88 18.44
C SER A 419 19.32 18.39 16.98
N HIS A 420 19.87 19.14 16.01
CA HIS A 420 19.99 18.80 14.59
C HIS A 420 21.30 19.33 13.98
N PHE A 421 21.94 18.53 13.13
CA PHE A 421 23.27 18.81 12.55
C PHE A 421 23.30 19.97 11.52
N MET A 422 22.15 20.28 10.91
CA MET A 422 21.98 21.20 9.76
C MET A 422 21.58 22.64 10.13
N GLU A 423 21.50 22.98 11.43
CA GLU A 423 20.92 24.24 11.92
C GLU A 423 21.75 25.51 11.61
N GLY A 424 22.82 25.40 10.82
CA GLY A 424 23.71 26.53 10.49
C GLY A 424 22.98 27.72 9.86
N HIS A 425 21.86 27.53 9.15
CA HIS A 425 21.13 28.61 8.45
C HIS A 425 19.61 28.44 8.31
N SER A 426 18.95 27.47 8.96
CA SER A 426 17.51 27.21 8.73
C SER A 426 16.61 27.95 9.74
N LYS A 427 15.91 29.00 9.29
CA LYS A 427 14.70 29.48 9.99
C LYS A 427 13.67 28.33 9.97
N SER A 428 13.13 27.95 11.14
CA SER A 428 12.05 26.95 11.24
C SER A 428 10.89 27.35 10.32
N THR A 429 10.71 26.62 9.22
CA THR A 429 9.60 26.83 8.29
C THR A 429 8.55 25.76 8.51
N PRO A 430 7.25 26.12 8.60
CA PRO A 430 6.20 25.12 8.70
C PRO A 430 6.13 24.29 7.42
N ILE A 431 5.79 23.01 7.57
CA ILE A 431 5.54 22.12 6.44
C ILE A 431 4.33 22.67 5.67
N SER A 432 4.52 22.98 4.39
CA SER A 432 3.50 23.64 3.58
C SER A 432 2.85 22.72 2.54
N ARG A 433 3.24 21.45 2.53
CA ARG A 433 2.68 20.41 1.67
C ARG A 433 2.50 19.13 2.45
N LEU A 434 1.38 18.43 2.25
CA LEU A 434 1.12 17.17 2.93
C LEU A 434 1.63 16.01 2.04
N PRO A 435 2.59 15.18 2.49
CA PRO A 435 3.01 14.02 1.74
C PRO A 435 1.94 12.92 1.78
N LEU A 436 1.54 12.46 0.60
CA LEU A 436 0.84 11.20 0.41
C LEU A 436 1.85 10.11 0.11
N ILE A 437 1.78 9.04 0.90
CA ILE A 437 2.71 7.92 0.87
C ILE A 437 1.97 6.62 0.59
N SER A 438 2.71 5.62 0.11
CA SER A 438 2.25 4.25 -0.07
C SER A 438 3.32 3.29 0.43
N ILE A 439 2.92 2.04 0.72
CA ILE A 439 3.89 0.96 0.95
C ILE A 439 4.08 0.21 -0.37
N LEU A 440 5.29 0.22 -0.89
CA LEU A 440 5.62 -0.50 -2.12
C LEU A 440 6.40 -1.77 -1.80
N ASP A 441 6.04 -2.86 -2.48
CA ASP A 441 6.93 -3.99 -2.64
C ASP A 441 7.75 -3.79 -3.92
N THR A 442 9.00 -3.36 -3.76
CA THR A 442 9.92 -3.11 -4.89
C THR A 442 10.23 -4.37 -5.70
N LYS A 443 9.96 -5.56 -5.17
CA LYS A 443 10.08 -6.81 -5.92
C LYS A 443 8.80 -7.20 -6.66
N HIS A 444 7.64 -6.74 -6.20
CA HIS A 444 6.32 -7.22 -6.64
C HIS A 444 5.29 -6.11 -6.83
N TYR A 445 5.54 -5.18 -7.76
CA TYR A 445 4.67 -4.02 -8.03
C TYR A 445 3.21 -4.33 -8.40
N LEU A 446 2.90 -5.54 -8.89
CA LEU A 446 1.57 -5.95 -9.34
C LEU A 446 0.95 -7.08 -8.53
N LYS A 447 1.50 -7.42 -7.37
CA LYS A 447 1.04 -8.56 -6.55
C LYS A 447 -0.48 -8.56 -6.33
N ASP A 448 -1.09 -7.38 -6.31
CA ASP A 448 -2.49 -7.17 -5.97
C ASP A 448 -3.38 -6.74 -7.17
N ILE A 449 -2.88 -6.82 -8.42
CA ILE A 449 -3.72 -6.55 -9.60
C ILE A 449 -4.43 -7.84 -10.03
N PRO A 450 -5.77 -7.92 -9.93
CA PRO A 450 -6.50 -9.11 -10.34
C PRO A 450 -6.48 -9.27 -11.87
N VAL A 451 -6.46 -10.52 -12.32
CA VAL A 451 -6.74 -10.88 -13.71
C VAL A 451 -8.25 -10.97 -13.88
N CYS A 452 -8.85 -9.94 -14.49
CA CYS A 452 -10.29 -9.91 -14.74
C CYS A 452 -10.68 -10.76 -15.97
N GLN A 453 -11.71 -11.60 -15.83
CA GLN A 453 -12.31 -12.30 -16.97
C GLN A 453 -13.42 -11.40 -17.56
N PRO A 454 -13.26 -10.84 -18.76
CA PRO A 454 -14.37 -10.21 -19.47
C PRO A 454 -15.42 -11.26 -19.82
N PHE A 455 -16.68 -10.91 -19.59
CA PHE A 455 -17.87 -11.70 -19.87
C PHE A 455 -18.59 -11.14 -21.10
N HIS A 456 -19.15 -12.01 -21.95
CA HIS A 456 -19.90 -11.64 -23.15
C HIS A 456 -21.38 -11.93 -22.93
N LEU A 457 -22.21 -10.88 -22.96
CA LEU A 457 -23.67 -11.00 -22.93
C LEU A 457 -24.22 -10.18 -24.09
N GLU A 458 -24.87 -10.85 -25.05
CA GLU A 458 -25.58 -10.17 -26.14
C GLU A 458 -26.85 -9.52 -25.59
N LEU A 459 -26.90 -8.19 -25.61
CA LEU A 459 -28.09 -7.45 -25.24
C LEU A 459 -28.65 -6.75 -26.49
N ASN A 460 -29.69 -7.34 -27.07
CA ASN A 460 -30.39 -6.89 -28.27
C ASN A 460 -31.28 -5.66 -28.03
N PHE A 461 -30.76 -4.61 -27.39
CA PHE A 461 -31.59 -3.43 -27.03
C PHE A 461 -31.60 -2.30 -28.05
N PHE A 462 -30.71 -2.28 -29.06
CA PHE A 462 -30.73 -1.25 -30.11
C PHE A 462 -30.36 -1.80 -31.49
N ASN A 463 -31.09 -1.34 -32.50
CA ASN A 463 -31.06 -1.79 -33.90
C ASN A 463 -29.78 -1.37 -34.67
N LYS A 464 -28.60 -1.41 -34.03
CA LYS A 464 -27.27 -1.21 -34.64
C LYS A 464 -26.26 -2.19 -34.05
N GLU A 465 -25.64 -2.98 -34.93
CA GLU A 465 -24.88 -4.19 -34.61
C GLU A 465 -23.60 -4.05 -33.77
N ASN A 466 -23.09 -2.87 -33.42
CA ASN A 466 -21.77 -2.81 -32.76
C ASN A 466 -21.60 -1.62 -31.81
N ARG A 467 -22.09 -1.74 -30.57
CA ARG A 467 -21.56 -1.02 -29.39
C ARG A 467 -21.68 -1.90 -28.13
N VAL A 468 -20.65 -2.71 -27.92
CA VAL A 468 -20.47 -3.63 -26.78
C VAL A 468 -19.95 -2.85 -25.57
N LEU A 469 -20.50 -3.09 -24.37
CA LEU A 469 -19.96 -2.58 -23.10
C LEU A 469 -19.58 -3.78 -22.21
N HIS A 470 -18.29 -3.87 -21.87
CA HIS A 470 -17.71 -4.98 -21.12
C HIS A 470 -17.86 -4.78 -19.61
N TYR A 471 -18.50 -5.71 -18.90
CA TYR A 471 -18.39 -5.80 -17.45
C TYR A 471 -17.88 -7.19 -17.05
N PRO A 472 -16.71 -7.30 -16.39
CA PRO A 472 -16.24 -8.58 -15.87
C PRO A 472 -17.17 -9.03 -14.72
N VAL A 473 -17.62 -10.28 -14.74
CA VAL A 473 -18.43 -10.87 -13.65
C VAL A 473 -17.54 -11.43 -12.53
N ARG A 474 -16.33 -11.88 -12.89
CA ARG A 474 -15.35 -12.43 -11.95
C ARG A 474 -13.94 -11.88 -12.20
N ALA A 475 -13.24 -11.62 -11.11
CA ALA A 475 -11.85 -11.23 -11.07
C ALA A 475 -11.05 -12.33 -10.36
N PHE A 476 -10.06 -12.90 -11.05
CA PHE A 476 -9.18 -13.91 -10.48
C PHE A 476 -7.95 -13.27 -9.89
N TYR A 477 -7.53 -13.71 -8.72
CA TYR A 477 -6.28 -13.27 -8.12
C TYR A 477 -5.69 -14.42 -7.31
N VAL A 478 -4.42 -14.32 -6.92
CA VAL A 478 -3.75 -15.37 -6.18
C VAL A 478 -3.52 -14.92 -4.75
N GLU A 479 -4.07 -15.66 -3.78
CA GLU A 479 -3.81 -15.44 -2.36
C GLU A 479 -3.10 -16.66 -1.77
N GLY A 480 -1.85 -16.46 -1.34
CA GLY A 480 -1.01 -17.57 -0.89
C GLY A 480 -0.88 -18.58 -2.02
N LEU A 481 -1.43 -19.79 -1.83
CA LEU A 481 -1.41 -20.89 -2.80
C LEU A 481 -2.78 -21.13 -3.46
N ASN A 482 -3.74 -20.25 -3.21
CA ASN A 482 -5.10 -20.37 -3.71
C ASN A 482 -5.30 -19.43 -4.90
N LEU A 483 -5.83 -19.97 -5.99
CA LEU A 483 -6.48 -19.16 -7.00
C LEU A 483 -7.85 -18.77 -6.45
N MET A 484 -8.04 -17.47 -6.22
CA MET A 484 -9.25 -16.87 -5.70
C MET A 484 -10.11 -16.34 -6.85
N ALA A 485 -11.42 -16.34 -6.66
CA ALA A 485 -12.37 -15.72 -7.58
C ALA A 485 -13.26 -14.75 -6.79
N TYR A 486 -13.09 -13.47 -7.11
CA TYR A 486 -13.93 -12.39 -6.62
C TYR A 486 -15.08 -12.16 -7.60
N ASN A 487 -16.32 -12.31 -7.14
CA ASN A 487 -17.50 -12.04 -7.93
C ASN A 487 -17.83 -10.55 -7.84
N LEU A 488 -17.65 -9.84 -8.95
CA LEU A 488 -17.78 -8.39 -9.02
C LEU A 488 -19.24 -7.91 -8.83
N CYS A 489 -20.23 -8.78 -9.09
CA CYS A 489 -21.65 -8.44 -8.94
C CYS A 489 -22.15 -8.63 -7.51
N THR A 490 -21.68 -9.68 -6.81
CA THR A 490 -22.12 -10.00 -5.44
C THR A 490 -21.19 -9.46 -4.37
N GLY A 491 -19.98 -9.04 -4.76
CA GLY A 491 -18.91 -8.68 -3.83
C GLY A 491 -18.37 -9.86 -3.01
N GLY A 492 -18.77 -11.09 -3.35
CA GLY A 492 -18.37 -12.31 -2.68
C GLY A 492 -17.02 -12.81 -3.16
N ASP A 493 -16.21 -13.29 -2.22
CA ASP A 493 -14.90 -13.85 -2.48
C ASP A 493 -14.89 -15.34 -2.18
N SER A 494 -14.27 -16.13 -3.05
CA SER A 494 -14.28 -17.59 -2.95
C SER A 494 -12.99 -18.20 -3.45
N ILE A 495 -12.59 -19.33 -2.84
CA ILE A 495 -11.46 -20.11 -3.33
C ILE A 495 -11.91 -20.82 -4.61
N TYR A 496 -11.35 -20.43 -5.76
CA TYR A 496 -11.63 -21.06 -7.05
C TYR A 496 -10.92 -22.41 -7.17
N LYS A 497 -9.62 -22.46 -6.84
CA LYS A 497 -8.82 -23.69 -6.84
C LYS A 497 -7.64 -23.57 -5.88
N LYS A 498 -7.34 -24.64 -5.15
CA LYS A 498 -6.08 -24.79 -4.43
C LYS A 498 -5.02 -25.30 -5.42
N LEU A 499 -4.00 -24.50 -5.70
CA LEU A 499 -2.99 -24.83 -6.70
C LEU A 499 -1.97 -25.84 -6.17
N TYR A 500 -1.84 -25.97 -4.85
CA TYR A 500 -1.04 -26.98 -4.18
C TYR A 500 -1.91 -27.84 -3.26
N THR A 501 -1.66 -29.15 -3.25
CA THR A 501 -2.37 -30.13 -2.40
C THR A 501 -1.64 -30.41 -1.08
N THR A 502 -0.31 -30.28 -1.05
CA THR A 502 0.54 -30.53 0.13
C THR A 502 1.62 -29.45 0.25
N ILE A 503 1.79 -28.89 1.44
CA ILE A 503 2.70 -27.77 1.71
C ILE A 503 3.71 -28.18 2.79
N PRO A 504 5.03 -28.06 2.58
CA PRO A 504 6.01 -28.10 3.65
C PRO A 504 5.83 -26.85 4.54
N GLY A 505 5.50 -27.03 5.81
CA GLY A 505 5.13 -25.94 6.73
C GLY A 505 6.21 -24.88 7.04
N ASN A 506 7.38 -24.95 6.40
CA ASN A 506 8.53 -24.08 6.64
C ASN A 506 8.92 -23.20 5.45
N VAL A 507 8.22 -23.26 4.31
CA VAL A 507 8.53 -22.46 3.12
C VAL A 507 7.40 -21.47 2.86
N GLU A 508 7.73 -20.17 2.80
CA GLU A 508 6.76 -19.15 2.42
C GLU A 508 6.68 -19.03 0.89
N TYR A 509 5.46 -19.06 0.38
CA TYR A 509 5.16 -18.98 -1.05
C TYR A 509 4.64 -17.58 -1.39
N HIS A 510 5.25 -16.96 -2.40
CA HIS A 510 4.88 -15.63 -2.85
C HIS A 510 4.45 -15.68 -4.32
N PRO A 511 3.17 -15.46 -4.65
CA PRO A 511 2.76 -15.33 -6.04
C PRO A 511 3.38 -14.06 -6.64
N LYS A 512 4.03 -14.21 -7.79
CA LYS A 512 4.73 -13.12 -8.49
C LYS A 512 3.91 -12.59 -9.65
N HIS A 513 3.33 -13.48 -10.45
CA HIS A 513 2.59 -13.13 -11.64
C HIS A 513 1.58 -14.23 -12.02
N MET A 514 0.50 -13.83 -12.69
CA MET A 514 -0.48 -14.74 -13.25
C MET A 514 -0.86 -14.29 -14.65
N VAL A 515 -0.79 -15.23 -15.60
CA VAL A 515 -1.30 -15.06 -16.97
C VAL A 515 -2.38 -16.09 -17.20
N TYR A 516 -3.46 -15.69 -17.86
CA TYR A 516 -4.55 -16.59 -18.20
C TYR A 516 -4.88 -16.48 -19.69
N SER A 517 -4.82 -17.62 -20.39
CA SER A 517 -5.32 -17.77 -21.74
C SER A 517 -6.79 -18.15 -21.69
N LYS A 518 -7.65 -17.30 -22.26
CA LYS A 518 -9.09 -17.65 -22.43
C LYS A 518 -9.30 -18.66 -23.53
N ILE A 519 -8.46 -18.61 -24.57
CA ILE A 519 -8.57 -19.46 -25.76
C ILE A 519 -8.27 -20.90 -25.35
N GLN A 520 -7.20 -21.09 -24.57
CA GLN A 520 -6.78 -22.40 -24.08
C GLN A 520 -7.35 -22.76 -22.71
N GLN A 521 -8.05 -21.84 -22.04
CA GLN A 521 -8.55 -22.01 -20.67
C GLN A 521 -7.42 -22.46 -19.71
N LEU A 522 -6.24 -21.83 -19.83
CA LEU A 522 -5.02 -22.23 -19.12
C LEU A 522 -4.46 -21.07 -18.30
N PHE A 523 -4.28 -21.31 -17.01
CA PHE A 523 -3.58 -20.41 -16.09
C PHE A 523 -2.10 -20.78 -16.00
N LEU A 524 -1.24 -19.76 -16.09
CA LEU A 524 0.18 -19.80 -15.77
C LEU A 524 0.40 -18.94 -14.53
N VAL A 525 0.73 -19.55 -13.39
CA VAL A 525 0.96 -18.84 -12.12
C VAL A 525 2.40 -19.03 -11.68
N VAL A 526 3.16 -17.94 -11.56
CA VAL A 526 4.56 -17.95 -11.13
C VAL A 526 4.64 -17.69 -9.64
N TYR A 527 5.34 -18.56 -8.90
CA TYR A 527 5.61 -18.46 -7.47
C TYR A 527 7.09 -18.26 -7.20
N GLU A 528 7.43 -17.44 -6.20
CA GLU A 528 8.76 -17.32 -5.61
C GLU A 528 8.76 -17.96 -4.21
N PHE A 529 9.80 -18.76 -3.95
CA PHE A 529 10.00 -19.48 -2.69
C PHE A 529 11.01 -18.74 -1.82
N SER A 530 10.91 -18.88 -0.49
CA SER A 530 11.84 -18.26 0.48
C SER A 530 13.29 -18.77 0.45
N GLY A 531 13.75 -19.31 -0.69
CA GLY A 531 15.11 -19.80 -0.98
C GLY A 531 15.54 -19.59 -2.45
N SER A 532 14.99 -18.56 -3.11
CA SER A 532 15.31 -18.08 -4.48
C SER A 532 15.01 -19.01 -5.66
N THR A 533 14.31 -20.12 -5.47
CA THR A 533 13.73 -20.87 -6.60
C THR A 533 12.38 -20.26 -6.96
N THR A 534 12.05 -20.20 -8.24
CA THR A 534 10.73 -19.87 -8.76
C THR A 534 10.14 -21.07 -9.49
N GLU A 535 8.85 -21.28 -9.30
CA GLU A 535 8.10 -22.35 -9.96
C GLU A 535 6.88 -21.78 -10.67
N LEU A 536 6.59 -22.34 -11.82
CA LEU A 536 5.43 -22.07 -12.63
C LEU A 536 4.41 -23.20 -12.45
N VAL A 537 3.21 -22.85 -12.00
CA VAL A 537 2.06 -23.76 -11.93
C VAL A 537 1.20 -23.56 -13.16
N LEU A 538 0.98 -24.64 -13.90
CA LEU A 538 0.02 -24.74 -14.99
C LEU A 538 -1.30 -25.28 -14.45
N TYR A 539 -2.40 -24.55 -14.65
CA TYR A 539 -3.73 -25.02 -14.27
C TYR A 539 -4.71 -24.89 -15.44
N TRP A 540 -5.15 -26.02 -15.97
CA TRP A 540 -6.21 -26.12 -16.98
C TRP A 540 -7.57 -25.99 -16.29
N GLU A 541 -8.30 -24.96 -16.66
CA GLU A 541 -9.68 -24.74 -16.23
C GLU A 541 -10.59 -25.71 -16.97
N ASN A 542 -11.30 -26.54 -16.21
CA ASN A 542 -12.22 -27.52 -16.78
C ASN A 542 -13.64 -26.94 -16.77
N THR A 543 -14.11 -26.49 -17.93
CA THR A 543 -15.50 -26.02 -18.10
C THR A 543 -16.50 -27.18 -18.26
N SER A 544 -16.02 -28.42 -18.38
CA SER A 544 -16.85 -29.62 -18.50
C SER A 544 -17.07 -30.29 -17.13
N TYR A 545 -18.33 -30.54 -16.77
CA TYR A 545 -18.76 -31.10 -15.47
C TYR A 545 -18.24 -32.52 -15.16
N GLN A 546 -17.49 -33.18 -16.05
CA GLN A 546 -17.13 -34.60 -15.94
C GLN A 546 -15.66 -34.89 -15.60
N ALA A 547 -14.78 -33.89 -15.47
CA ALA A 547 -13.38 -34.13 -15.11
C ALA A 547 -12.90 -33.16 -14.00
N ALA A 548 -13.39 -33.37 -12.77
CA ALA A 548 -13.07 -32.53 -11.60
C ALA A 548 -11.59 -32.56 -11.15
N ASN A 549 -10.72 -33.36 -11.79
CA ASN A 549 -9.33 -33.57 -11.41
C ASN A 549 -8.33 -33.26 -12.54
N SER A 550 -8.35 -32.04 -13.10
CA SER A 550 -7.17 -31.57 -13.83
C SER A 550 -6.01 -31.43 -12.82
N LYS A 551 -5.00 -32.30 -12.93
CA LYS A 551 -3.77 -32.20 -12.14
C LYS A 551 -3.00 -30.97 -12.66
N GLY A 552 -2.79 -29.97 -11.81
CA GLY A 552 -1.86 -28.90 -12.13
C GLY A 552 -0.46 -29.48 -12.25
N SER A 553 0.28 -29.10 -13.29
CA SER A 553 1.69 -29.48 -13.46
C SER A 553 2.59 -28.31 -13.07
N THR A 554 3.68 -28.61 -12.39
CA THR A 554 4.67 -27.62 -11.94
C THR A 554 5.92 -27.69 -12.81
N LEU A 555 6.37 -26.55 -13.33
CA LEU A 555 7.63 -26.39 -14.07
C LEU A 555 8.51 -25.37 -13.33
N LYS A 556 9.82 -25.36 -13.59
CA LYS A 556 10.71 -24.30 -13.10
C LYS A 556 10.73 -23.15 -14.09
N GLY A 557 10.74 -21.91 -13.59
CA GLY A 557 10.71 -20.74 -14.46
C GLY A 557 10.42 -19.43 -13.74
N ARG A 558 11.17 -18.39 -14.11
CA ARG A 558 11.16 -17.05 -13.53
C ARG A 558 9.99 -16.18 -13.99
N ASP A 559 9.56 -16.40 -15.22
CA ASP A 559 8.44 -15.69 -15.87
C ASP A 559 7.86 -16.55 -17.01
N ALA A 560 6.64 -16.26 -17.43
CA ALA A 560 5.95 -17.03 -18.47
C ALA A 560 5.00 -16.17 -19.31
N ALA A 561 4.89 -16.50 -20.60
CA ALA A 561 4.06 -15.76 -21.55
C ALA A 561 3.48 -16.68 -22.65
N PHE A 562 2.29 -16.35 -23.15
CA PHE A 562 1.67 -17.01 -24.30
C PHE A 562 2.10 -16.36 -25.61
N ILE A 563 2.20 -17.14 -26.68
CA ILE A 563 2.67 -16.70 -27.99
C ILE A 563 1.67 -17.09 -29.08
N GLY A 564 1.41 -16.14 -29.96
CA GLY A 564 0.60 -16.31 -31.16
C GLY A 564 -0.89 -16.05 -30.94
N PRO A 565 -1.66 -15.92 -32.03
CA PRO A 565 -3.05 -15.45 -31.99
C PRO A 565 -3.99 -16.45 -31.32
N LYS A 566 -3.66 -17.73 -31.37
CA LYS A 566 -4.41 -18.81 -30.71
C LYS A 566 -3.79 -19.26 -29.39
N GLU A 567 -2.67 -18.65 -28.98
CA GLU A 567 -1.95 -18.97 -27.73
C GLU A 567 -1.59 -20.47 -27.58
N PHE A 568 -1.38 -21.18 -28.69
CA PHE A 568 -0.96 -22.60 -28.68
C PHE A 568 0.48 -22.81 -28.23
N GLN A 569 1.25 -21.73 -28.08
CA GLN A 569 2.61 -21.77 -27.60
C GLN A 569 2.70 -20.96 -26.31
N PHE A 570 3.52 -21.42 -25.37
CA PHE A 570 3.94 -20.60 -24.24
C PHE A 570 5.44 -20.74 -24.01
N ALA A 571 6.05 -19.65 -23.59
CA ALA A 571 7.46 -19.60 -23.28
C ALA A 571 7.66 -19.40 -21.78
N ILE A 572 8.71 -20.01 -21.25
CA ILE A 572 9.18 -19.87 -19.88
C ILE A 572 10.58 -19.24 -19.93
N LEU A 573 10.76 -18.14 -19.20
CA LEU A 573 12.07 -17.56 -18.95
C LEU A 573 12.74 -18.29 -17.79
N ASP A 574 13.98 -18.74 -17.99
CA ASP A 574 14.74 -19.46 -16.98
C ASP A 574 15.26 -18.53 -15.86
N GLU A 575 15.75 -19.11 -14.78
CA GLU A 575 16.21 -18.36 -13.59
C GLU A 575 17.44 -17.50 -13.83
N ASP A 576 18.28 -17.92 -14.78
CA ASP A 576 19.50 -17.23 -15.20
C ASP A 576 19.21 -15.97 -16.05
N LYS A 577 17.93 -15.69 -16.35
CA LYS A 577 17.44 -14.58 -17.18
C LYS A 577 17.91 -14.60 -18.63
N THR A 578 18.57 -15.67 -19.08
CA THR A 578 19.11 -15.77 -20.44
C THR A 578 18.54 -16.96 -21.18
N GLY A 579 18.21 -18.06 -20.50
CA GLY A 579 17.51 -19.21 -21.07
C GLY A 579 16.02 -18.95 -21.29
N LEU A 580 15.50 -19.42 -22.43
CA LEU A 580 14.07 -19.37 -22.76
C LEU A 580 13.62 -20.74 -23.28
N SER A 581 12.66 -21.35 -22.60
CA SER A 581 12.09 -22.65 -22.95
C SER A 581 10.70 -22.48 -23.58
N LEU A 582 10.54 -22.84 -24.85
CA LEU A 582 9.27 -22.79 -25.58
C LEU A 582 8.57 -24.14 -25.57
N TYR A 583 7.28 -24.13 -25.24
CA TYR A 583 6.41 -25.31 -25.22
C TYR A 583 5.22 -25.10 -26.15
N ILE A 584 4.79 -26.18 -26.79
CA ILE A 584 3.66 -26.24 -27.71
C ILE A 584 2.55 -27.08 -27.05
N LEU A 585 1.36 -26.49 -26.99
CA LEU A 585 0.16 -27.12 -26.45
C LEU A 585 -0.45 -28.10 -27.49
N PRO A 586 -1.08 -29.19 -27.04
CA PRO A 586 -1.71 -30.16 -27.94
C PRO A 586 -2.80 -29.49 -28.79
N GLY A 587 -2.75 -29.71 -30.11
CA GLY A 587 -3.66 -29.11 -31.10
C GLY A 587 -3.06 -27.96 -31.95
N GLY A 588 -1.79 -27.59 -31.73
CA GLY A 588 -1.08 -26.63 -32.58
C GLY A 588 -0.49 -27.28 -33.84
N ASP A 589 -1.17 -27.19 -34.98
CA ASP A 589 -0.58 -27.52 -36.28
C ASP A 589 0.52 -26.49 -36.64
N THR A 590 1.79 -26.90 -36.61
CA THR A 590 2.88 -26.15 -37.23
C THR A 590 2.81 -26.32 -38.75
N LYS A 591 2.05 -25.45 -39.43
CA LYS A 591 1.82 -25.48 -40.89
C LYS A 591 3.02 -25.04 -41.76
N GLU A 592 4.26 -25.06 -41.26
CA GLU A 592 5.43 -24.64 -42.06
C GLU A 592 6.31 -25.81 -42.60
N GLY A 593 5.85 -27.07 -42.53
CA GLY A 593 6.71 -28.22 -42.92
C GLY A 593 6.16 -29.21 -43.95
N LYS A 594 4.94 -29.06 -44.48
CA LYS A 594 4.27 -30.16 -45.21
C LYS A 594 4.35 -30.16 -46.74
N ASP A 595 4.90 -29.13 -47.38
CA ASP A 595 4.81 -29.02 -48.85
C ASP A 595 6.00 -29.59 -49.64
N ASN A 596 6.96 -30.29 -49.01
CA ASN A 596 8.14 -30.84 -49.72
C ASN A 596 8.44 -32.32 -49.41
N LYS A 597 7.41 -33.17 -49.30
CA LYS A 597 7.59 -34.63 -49.21
C LYS A 597 6.75 -35.38 -50.25
N GLU A 598 6.87 -34.99 -51.51
CA GLU A 598 6.74 -35.94 -52.62
C GLU A 598 8.13 -36.10 -53.23
N LEU A 599 8.79 -37.21 -52.90
CA LEU A 599 9.88 -37.89 -53.59
C LEU A 599 10.78 -38.57 -52.55
N LEU A 600 10.48 -39.85 -52.32
CA LEU A 600 11.40 -40.99 -52.14
C LEU A 600 10.71 -42.03 -51.24
N LEU A 601 10.26 -43.09 -51.91
CA LEU A 601 9.67 -44.29 -51.34
C LEU A 601 10.77 -45.20 -50.74
N GLU A 602 10.33 -45.96 -49.74
CA GLU A 602 10.75 -47.32 -49.34
C GLU A 602 11.48 -47.55 -47.99
N GLU A 603 10.78 -48.37 -47.18
CA GLU A 603 11.20 -49.39 -46.19
C GLU A 603 11.74 -48.99 -44.80
N ASN A 604 10.83 -48.92 -43.81
CA ASN A 604 10.54 -49.99 -42.82
C ASN A 604 9.72 -49.45 -41.61
N PRO A 605 8.66 -50.13 -41.14
CA PRO A 605 7.82 -49.65 -40.05
C PRO A 605 8.19 -50.31 -38.71
N THR A 606 8.83 -49.58 -37.81
CA THR A 606 8.83 -49.90 -36.37
C THR A 606 8.89 -48.63 -35.55
N ALA A 607 7.73 -48.06 -35.25
CA ALA A 607 7.55 -47.19 -34.09
C ALA A 607 6.07 -47.23 -33.71
N GLU A 608 5.81 -47.81 -32.54
CA GLU A 608 4.52 -47.93 -31.89
C GLU A 608 3.82 -46.57 -31.76
N GLU A 609 2.52 -46.59 -31.98
CA GLU A 609 1.59 -45.48 -31.77
C GLU A 609 1.65 -45.00 -30.30
N THR A 610 2.36 -43.91 -30.04
CA THR A 610 2.32 -43.22 -28.74
C THR A 610 1.14 -42.25 -28.68
N LYS A 611 0.12 -42.68 -27.91
CA LYS A 611 -1.03 -41.96 -27.36
C LYS A 611 -0.96 -40.42 -27.34
N ASP A 612 -1.97 -39.83 -27.97
CA ASP A 612 -2.39 -38.42 -27.95
C ASP A 612 -2.43 -37.78 -26.53
N GLY A 613 -1.84 -36.58 -26.41
CA GLY A 613 -2.11 -35.64 -25.30
C GLY A 613 -0.92 -34.98 -24.60
N SER A 614 0.33 -35.31 -24.95
CA SER A 614 1.52 -34.77 -24.26
C SER A 614 1.94 -33.38 -24.75
N LEU A 615 2.30 -32.50 -23.81
CA LEU A 615 2.98 -31.22 -24.03
C LEU A 615 4.24 -31.43 -24.89
N GLN A 616 4.36 -30.74 -26.04
CA GLN A 616 5.52 -30.89 -26.93
C GLN A 616 6.54 -29.78 -26.66
N GLY A 617 7.77 -30.14 -26.31
CA GLY A 617 8.84 -29.21 -25.90
C GLY A 617 9.69 -29.76 -24.73
N PRO A 618 10.67 -29.02 -24.19
CA PRO A 618 10.99 -27.63 -24.51
C PRO A 618 11.92 -27.47 -25.72
N ILE A 619 11.65 -26.46 -26.55
CA ILE A 619 12.63 -25.92 -27.50
C ILE A 619 13.37 -24.79 -26.78
N GLN A 620 14.69 -24.91 -26.67
CA GLN A 620 15.50 -23.92 -25.95
C GLN A 620 16.03 -22.82 -26.87
N PHE A 621 15.94 -21.60 -26.38
CA PHE A 621 16.55 -20.40 -26.93
C PHE A 621 17.42 -19.73 -25.87
N MET A 622 18.40 -18.93 -26.30
CA MET A 622 19.29 -18.20 -25.39
C MET A 622 19.40 -16.74 -25.78
N PHE A 623 19.11 -15.82 -24.86
CA PHE A 623 19.32 -14.39 -25.07
C PHE A 623 20.80 -14.01 -24.94
N GLU A 624 21.26 -13.07 -25.76
CA GLU A 624 22.62 -12.51 -25.68
C GLU A 624 22.85 -11.68 -24.40
N SER A 625 21.79 -11.20 -23.76
CA SER A 625 21.87 -10.43 -22.50
C SER A 625 20.72 -10.78 -21.58
N GLU A 626 20.85 -10.44 -20.29
CA GLU A 626 19.80 -10.68 -19.31
C GLU A 626 18.46 -10.02 -19.71
N VAL A 627 17.40 -10.82 -19.61
CA VAL A 627 16.01 -10.41 -19.82
C VAL A 627 15.31 -10.37 -18.47
N ASP A 628 14.67 -9.25 -18.16
CA ASP A 628 14.01 -9.08 -16.86
C ASP A 628 12.61 -9.68 -16.83
N ARG A 629 11.88 -9.54 -17.94
CA ARG A 629 10.46 -9.92 -18.09
C ARG A 629 10.13 -10.28 -19.54
N ILE A 630 9.19 -11.20 -19.70
CA ILE A 630 8.58 -11.57 -20.98
C ILE A 630 7.06 -11.31 -20.94
N PHE A 631 6.46 -11.02 -22.08
CA PHE A 631 5.04 -10.65 -22.19
C PHE A 631 4.35 -11.39 -23.33
N SER A 632 3.10 -11.78 -23.10
CA SER A 632 2.31 -12.48 -24.11
C SER A 632 2.10 -11.60 -25.34
N THR A 633 2.16 -12.21 -26.53
CA THR A 633 1.85 -11.51 -27.78
C THR A 633 0.93 -12.34 -28.67
N PRO A 634 -0.04 -11.69 -29.35
CA PRO A 634 -0.90 -12.36 -30.33
C PRO A 634 -0.20 -12.52 -31.69
N ILE A 635 1.03 -12.02 -31.84
CA ILE A 635 1.77 -12.05 -33.10
C ILE A 635 2.42 -13.43 -33.23
N GLU A 636 2.28 -14.04 -34.40
CA GLU A 636 2.77 -15.39 -34.65
C GLU A 636 4.29 -15.48 -34.42
N SER A 637 4.68 -16.50 -33.65
CA SER A 637 6.07 -16.82 -33.32
C SER A 637 6.88 -15.60 -32.83
N THR A 638 6.24 -14.65 -32.14
CA THR A 638 6.90 -13.43 -31.68
C THR A 638 6.73 -13.27 -30.16
N LEU A 639 7.83 -12.95 -29.47
CA LEU A 639 7.84 -12.71 -28.04
C LEU A 639 8.24 -11.27 -27.75
N MET A 640 7.53 -10.62 -26.84
CA MET A 640 7.89 -9.31 -26.33
C MET A 640 8.65 -9.45 -25.02
N TYR A 641 9.76 -8.74 -24.89
CA TYR A 641 10.64 -8.85 -23.72
C TYR A 641 11.28 -7.51 -23.36
N VAL A 642 11.76 -7.43 -22.11
CA VAL A 642 12.50 -6.28 -21.58
C VAL A 642 13.91 -6.71 -21.21
N SER A 643 14.93 -6.04 -21.75
CA SER A 643 16.33 -6.35 -21.45
C SER A 643 16.99 -5.28 -20.57
N ASN A 644 17.71 -5.75 -19.54
CA ASN A 644 18.50 -4.95 -18.58
C ASN A 644 17.79 -3.72 -17.97
N GLY A 645 16.46 -3.68 -17.94
CA GLY A 645 15.65 -2.53 -17.50
C GLY A 645 15.81 -1.29 -18.39
N ILE A 646 16.37 -1.44 -19.59
CA ILE A 646 16.74 -0.33 -20.48
C ILE A 646 15.78 -0.22 -21.66
N GLN A 647 15.33 -1.34 -22.23
CA GLN A 647 14.54 -1.30 -23.46
C GLN A 647 13.53 -2.43 -23.58
N ILE A 648 12.46 -2.14 -24.32
CA ILE A 648 11.42 -3.07 -24.74
C ILE A 648 11.68 -3.47 -26.20
N SER A 649 11.70 -4.76 -26.48
CA SER A 649 12.01 -5.33 -27.80
C SER A 649 11.11 -6.52 -28.15
N LEU A 650 11.06 -6.85 -29.45
CA LEU A 650 10.39 -8.06 -29.98
C LEU A 650 11.43 -9.05 -30.52
N ALA A 651 11.22 -10.33 -30.25
CA ALA A 651 12.02 -11.44 -30.76
C ALA A 651 11.14 -12.39 -31.57
N LYS A 652 11.55 -12.70 -32.81
CA LYS A 652 10.89 -13.72 -33.63
C LYS A 652 11.53 -15.10 -33.34
N LEU A 653 10.73 -16.04 -32.87
CA LEU A 653 11.09 -17.43 -32.56
C LEU A 653 10.85 -18.31 -33.80
N VAL A 654 11.69 -18.17 -34.81
CA VAL A 654 11.55 -18.94 -36.08
C VAL A 654 12.21 -20.31 -35.95
N GLN A 655 11.51 -21.37 -36.35
CA GLN A 655 12.10 -22.67 -36.66
C GLN A 655 12.51 -22.70 -38.14
N GLY A 656 13.80 -22.56 -38.43
CA GLY A 656 14.29 -22.63 -39.81
C GLY A 656 15.70 -23.20 -39.86
N TYR A 657 15.88 -24.23 -40.67
CA TYR A 657 17.14 -24.92 -40.96
C TYR A 657 18.30 -23.93 -41.20
N ARG A 658 19.15 -23.74 -40.18
CA ARG A 658 20.57 -23.49 -40.40
C ARG A 658 21.31 -24.72 -39.95
N LEU A 659 21.93 -25.39 -40.92
CA LEU A 659 23.05 -26.29 -40.70
C LEU A 659 24.16 -25.51 -39.96
N SER A 660 24.07 -25.41 -38.64
CA SER A 660 25.21 -25.09 -37.79
C SER A 660 25.29 -26.14 -36.69
N LYS A 661 26.14 -27.13 -36.94
CA LYS A 661 26.64 -28.02 -35.89
C LYS A 661 27.39 -27.15 -34.87
N SER A 662 26.73 -26.77 -33.77
CA SER A 662 27.29 -26.64 -32.39
C SER A 662 26.67 -25.55 -31.50
N ASP A 663 25.89 -24.60 -32.01
CA ASP A 663 25.47 -23.44 -31.21
C ASP A 663 23.93 -23.30 -31.16
N GLY A 664 23.38 -23.10 -29.95
CA GLY A 664 21.93 -23.03 -29.68
C GLY A 664 21.21 -21.89 -30.42
N HIS A 665 19.87 -21.88 -30.37
CA HIS A 665 19.07 -20.81 -30.98
C HIS A 665 19.25 -19.49 -30.20
N TYR A 666 20.17 -18.64 -30.65
CA TYR A 666 20.45 -17.35 -30.01
C TYR A 666 19.46 -16.24 -30.41
N ILE A 667 19.00 -15.49 -29.42
CA ILE A 667 18.16 -14.29 -29.56
C ILE A 667 19.03 -13.06 -29.30
N GLN A 668 19.30 -12.29 -30.36
CA GLN A 668 20.08 -11.05 -30.28
C GLN A 668 19.30 -9.97 -29.50
N THR A 669 19.91 -9.41 -28.46
CA THR A 669 19.29 -8.41 -27.57
C THR A 669 19.73 -6.98 -27.88
N LYS A 670 20.79 -6.80 -28.70
CA LYS A 670 21.32 -5.49 -29.10
C LYS A 670 20.42 -4.80 -30.14
N SER A 671 20.27 -3.49 -30.03
CA SER A 671 19.36 -2.65 -30.83
C SER A 671 19.86 -2.34 -32.24
N GLU A 672 20.89 -3.03 -32.74
CA GLU A 672 21.46 -2.75 -34.07
C GLU A 672 20.49 -3.20 -35.16
N GLY A 673 19.67 -2.26 -35.66
CA GLY A 673 18.77 -2.44 -36.79
C GLY A 673 17.32 -2.85 -36.47
N ARG A 674 16.96 -3.09 -35.19
CA ARG A 674 15.57 -3.41 -34.78
C ARG A 674 14.91 -2.25 -34.02
N LYS A 675 13.62 -2.00 -34.28
CA LYS A 675 12.81 -1.02 -33.52
C LYS A 675 12.71 -1.48 -32.06
N SER A 676 13.03 -0.58 -31.12
CA SER A 676 12.99 -0.82 -29.68
C SER A 676 12.54 0.44 -28.94
N ILE A 677 11.86 0.29 -27.80
CA ILE A 677 11.43 1.43 -26.97
C ILE A 677 12.36 1.54 -25.77
N LYS A 678 13.04 2.69 -25.62
CA LYS A 678 13.88 2.97 -24.45
C LYS A 678 13.04 3.35 -23.22
N LEU A 679 13.34 2.68 -22.12
CA LEU A 679 12.82 2.95 -20.78
C LEU A 679 13.60 4.11 -20.14
N LYS A 680 12.92 4.90 -19.31
CA LYS A 680 13.54 5.94 -18.46
C LYS A 680 14.26 5.27 -17.28
N LEU A 681 15.16 6.02 -16.63
CA LEU A 681 15.87 5.55 -15.43
C LEU A 681 14.88 5.04 -14.36
N ASN A 682 14.99 3.80 -13.89
CA ASN A 682 14.06 3.15 -12.94
C ASN A 682 12.60 3.03 -13.44
N GLU A 683 12.36 3.08 -14.74
CA GLU A 683 11.07 2.74 -15.33
C GLU A 683 10.99 1.23 -15.52
N ILE A 684 9.92 0.61 -15.01
CA ILE A 684 9.70 -0.84 -15.10
C ILE A 684 8.40 -1.07 -15.85
N VAL A 685 8.41 -2.01 -16.80
CA VAL A 685 7.18 -2.44 -17.49
C VAL A 685 6.38 -3.35 -16.58
N LEU A 686 5.14 -2.97 -16.35
CA LEU A 686 4.23 -3.66 -15.44
C LEU A 686 3.39 -4.68 -16.21
N GLN A 687 2.63 -4.21 -17.21
CA GLN A 687 1.68 -5.02 -17.95
C GLN A 687 1.65 -4.59 -19.42
N VAL A 688 1.38 -5.56 -20.29
CA VAL A 688 1.12 -5.34 -21.72
C VAL A 688 -0.23 -5.95 -22.06
N HIS A 689 -1.07 -5.19 -22.75
CA HIS A 689 -2.34 -5.69 -23.27
C HIS A 689 -2.44 -5.40 -24.76
N TRP A 690 -2.79 -6.41 -25.54
CA TRP A 690 -2.93 -6.30 -26.98
C TRP A 690 -4.40 -6.18 -27.38
N GLN A 691 -4.66 -5.35 -28.38
CA GLN A 691 -5.97 -5.20 -28.99
C GLN A 691 -5.83 -5.32 -30.51
N GLU A 692 -6.69 -6.13 -31.12
CA GLU A 692 -6.82 -6.18 -32.57
C GLU A 692 -7.62 -4.98 -33.06
N THR A 693 -7.11 -4.30 -34.09
CA THR A 693 -7.80 -3.20 -34.75
C THR A 693 -7.88 -3.49 -36.25
N PRO A 694 -8.74 -2.79 -37.02
CA PRO A 694 -8.77 -2.94 -38.48
C PRO A 694 -7.44 -2.63 -39.18
N ARG A 695 -6.50 -1.95 -38.49
CA ARG A 695 -5.17 -1.60 -39.00
C ARG A 695 -4.06 -2.51 -38.46
N GLY A 696 -4.42 -3.60 -37.78
CA GLY A 696 -3.49 -4.53 -37.13
C GLY A 696 -3.50 -4.42 -35.60
N TYR A 697 -2.57 -5.13 -34.95
CA TYR A 697 -2.48 -5.18 -33.50
C TYR A 697 -1.85 -3.92 -32.90
N VAL A 698 -2.42 -3.46 -31.79
CA VAL A 698 -1.92 -2.35 -30.97
C VAL A 698 -1.73 -2.84 -29.54
N ALA A 699 -0.57 -2.56 -28.95
CA ALA A 699 -0.24 -2.84 -27.57
C ALA A 699 -0.40 -1.61 -26.67
N GLY A 700 -1.17 -1.73 -25.60
CA GLY A 700 -1.10 -0.84 -24.43
C GLY A 700 -0.04 -1.36 -23.46
N ILE A 701 1.01 -0.57 -23.22
CA ILE A 701 2.10 -0.89 -22.28
C ILE A 701 1.97 0.02 -21.06
N LEU A 702 1.70 -0.58 -19.90
CA LEU A 702 1.70 0.10 -18.61
C LEU A 702 3.09 -0.01 -17.98
N THR A 703 3.69 1.12 -17.60
CA THR A 703 4.94 1.17 -16.85
C THR A 703 4.74 1.88 -15.51
N THR A 704 5.75 1.83 -14.64
CA THR A 704 5.76 2.58 -13.36
C THR A 704 5.70 4.10 -13.53
N ARG A 705 5.84 4.63 -14.76
CA ARG A 705 5.91 6.08 -15.02
C ARG A 705 4.94 6.60 -16.07
N ARG A 706 4.47 5.75 -16.98
CA ARG A 706 3.65 6.15 -18.13
C ARG A 706 2.89 4.98 -18.70
N VAL A 707 1.89 5.30 -19.53
CA VAL A 707 1.17 4.38 -20.38
C VAL A 707 1.57 4.68 -21.82
N LEU A 708 1.96 3.67 -22.58
CA LEU A 708 2.27 3.79 -24.00
C LEU A 708 1.22 3.04 -24.82
N MET A 709 0.82 3.59 -25.95
CA MET A 709 0.10 2.86 -27.00
C MET A 709 1.06 2.67 -28.17
N VAL A 710 1.25 1.43 -28.60
CA VAL A 710 2.35 1.03 -29.48
C VAL A 710 1.83 0.11 -30.59
N SER A 711 2.32 0.24 -31.81
CA SER A 711 1.99 -0.67 -32.91
C SER A 711 2.65 -2.06 -32.75
N ALA A 712 2.24 -3.03 -33.56
CA ALA A 712 2.88 -4.34 -33.67
C ALA A 712 4.40 -4.29 -33.96
N ASP A 713 4.89 -3.20 -34.56
CA ASP A 713 6.31 -2.99 -34.88
C ASP A 713 7.05 -2.14 -33.83
N LEU A 714 6.49 -2.00 -32.62
CA LEU A 714 7.03 -1.15 -31.54
C LEU A 714 7.08 0.36 -31.84
N GLU A 715 6.21 0.89 -32.70
CA GLU A 715 6.09 2.32 -32.94
C GLU A 715 5.15 2.99 -31.93
N ILE A 716 5.61 4.04 -31.23
CA ILE A 716 4.80 4.73 -30.22
C ILE A 716 3.75 5.59 -30.92
N LEU A 717 2.48 5.17 -30.83
CA LEU A 717 1.32 5.87 -31.37
C LEU A 717 0.84 6.98 -30.42
N ALA A 718 0.88 6.72 -29.11
CA ALA A 718 0.53 7.68 -28.07
C ALA A 718 1.28 7.36 -26.77
N SER A 719 1.47 8.37 -25.92
CA SER A 719 2.03 8.18 -24.57
C SER A 719 1.39 9.12 -23.57
N SER A 720 1.11 8.64 -22.37
CA SER A 720 0.82 9.52 -21.25
C SER A 720 2.13 10.14 -20.77
N THR A 721 2.13 11.46 -20.65
CA THR A 721 3.09 12.19 -19.85
C THR A 721 2.27 12.90 -18.80
N MET A 722 2.56 12.73 -17.51
CA MET A 722 2.08 13.72 -16.54
C MET A 722 2.73 15.04 -16.95
N LYS A 723 1.98 15.86 -17.69
CA LYS A 723 2.30 17.28 -17.78
C LYS A 723 2.15 17.82 -16.38
N PHE A 724 3.19 18.49 -15.91
CA PHE A 724 3.16 19.26 -14.68
C PHE A 724 2.23 20.46 -14.91
N ASP A 725 0.93 20.23 -14.88
CA ASP A 725 -0.04 21.32 -14.88
C ASP A 725 0.02 21.94 -13.50
N LYS A 726 0.70 23.10 -13.46
CA LYS A 726 0.88 23.98 -12.30
C LYS A 726 -0.44 24.60 -11.83
N GLY A 727 -1.50 23.80 -11.71
CA GLY A 727 -2.80 24.23 -11.19
C GLY A 727 -3.56 25.21 -12.09
N LEU A 728 -3.46 25.08 -13.42
CA LEU A 728 -4.34 25.79 -14.36
C LEU A 728 -4.94 24.78 -15.34
N PRO A 729 -6.28 24.71 -15.52
CA PRO A 729 -6.87 23.89 -16.55
C PRO A 729 -6.54 24.48 -17.93
N PRO A 730 -6.19 23.67 -18.95
CA PRO A 730 -6.14 24.14 -20.32
C PRO A 730 -7.58 24.36 -20.79
N ILE A 731 -7.96 25.62 -20.95
CA ILE A 731 -9.08 25.98 -21.80
C ILE A 731 -8.61 25.79 -23.24
N SER A 732 -9.17 24.80 -23.94
CA SER A 732 -9.52 24.89 -25.36
C SER A 732 -10.65 23.92 -25.66
#